data_AF-A0A6A0IQC9-F1
#
_entry.id   AF-A0A6A0IQC9-F1
#
_cell.length_a   1.000
_cell.length_b   1.000
_cell.length_c   1.000
_cell.angle_alpha   90.00
_cell.angle_beta   90.00
_cell.angle_gamma   90.00
#
_symmetry.space_group_name_H-M   'P 1'
#
loop_
_entity.id
_entity.type
_entity.pdbx_description
1 polymer ?
#
loop_
_entity_poly.entity_id
_entity_poly.type
_entity_poly.pdbx_seq_one_letter_code
_entity_poly.pdbx_strand_id
1 'polypeptide(L)'
;MRDNARRTGRTLGSGGGRLGALATLVFAAATLPSGVCLGQPEGILPDTNKTGNASAATTVTVSSFVVNTHPNRLLVANVALSDCRWEVVSGNLVFNGTEGFTQQLRANGPVCSTTTGGAPAAEAHWLLAPTETTANIVATVTCRSGCTCPPGSEPDVVIGVQGLYNVSQLDPGLTGGTGAGTSTVPLISTSTTPANVYVHGLASLGTSGAHTLDARLSQQWTDNTGTAVTDVRGSGGTVEGDPAGFILLIDSMAASTKWVVTLLEVKPDNPTAVFGVEFNALTRKGATLLRWRTGVEVSNLGFNVYREDDGVSSRVNPSLIAGSVFLVGPRTPLSQGRGYQWADPRPAGPTTRYWLEAVGLDGKTERFGPVVPAAAPATDVSDEEFVLATELSALGRSSEAAQAIPGIPAADSEPEAAPKPDGVEVAGSALATQAGIASGPAVKLSVSREGWYRVTRSQIAAAGLEPASTRYLQLYCDGVEQAIVVTEDEKGTDFVVEFHGRPIDTPYTATRVYWLVEGTAPGLRFARQARAGTAVKPPASFPYTVERKDRTIYFAALVNNGDASNFFGPVVSPTPLTQTLTLGKLSPSAGGDWPLEVALQGVTTDVNHSVEVRLNGNVAGLVNFDGQERGVATFRVPAAWLVEGPNAVRLAALGGSTDVSLVDSIRLTYPHRYEAESGVLKFVAPPRAEVSLAGAEEGTRIVDVTDPRAGVELEVSWDAASAVARAVVPGGWRLGKARTLIAFGPGRLVAPDEVKRNVPSSWSTDESKADLTVVTNAAFEAAANALSGFRQSQGLSARVVDVEDLYDELSFGAKDPASIRTYLAGSDSRYALLLGDATIDPRNFIGGGGGDLLPTKLVPATYLKTASDDWFVDFDQTGTASIPIGRIAVRTPADASAVVDKLISIDGSRSSAPWATKVVHVADVDDPDLAPYSFEEQVAALNGLVSPGFTKTDILVGDVGAAEARTQILARLNEGAALFVFVGHGTQSQWSKSNVFNMTDASTLTGAPRVPVLLPMDCLNGLFVDASADSLAERLQKQSGGPAAIWASSGLTEAMGQVQMAKSFYDQVFSTPGIRLGDAVRAAKTNVTDPDVRRTWILFGDPTMLVR
;
A
#
# COMPACT_ATOMS: atom_id res chain seq x y z
N MET A 1 -22.06 -24.71 38.53
CA MET A 1 -23.54 -24.58 38.49
C MET A 1 -23.94 -25.08 37.10
N ARG A 2 -24.68 -26.17 36.85
CA ARG A 2 -25.92 -26.76 37.43
C ARG A 2 -27.17 -25.88 37.20
N ASP A 3 -28.34 -26.40 36.77
CA ASP A 3 -28.76 -27.76 36.30
C ASP A 3 -30.11 -27.63 35.49
N ASN A 4 -30.69 -28.54 34.66
CA ASN A 4 -30.24 -29.69 33.81
C ASN A 4 -31.46 -30.51 33.25
N ALA A 5 -32.04 -30.15 32.08
CA ALA A 5 -33.17 -30.89 31.44
C ALA A 5 -33.07 -30.85 29.88
N ARG A 6 -33.16 -31.91 29.04
CA ARG A 6 -33.71 -33.32 29.06
C ARG A 6 -35.25 -33.40 28.96
N ARG A 7 -35.95 -34.24 28.16
CA ARG A 7 -35.77 -35.53 27.39
C ARG A 7 -36.72 -35.51 26.13
N THR A 8 -36.94 -36.45 25.16
CA THR A 8 -36.37 -37.70 24.51
C THR A 8 -37.30 -38.02 23.29
N GLY A 9 -36.99 -38.81 22.23
CA GLY A 9 -35.76 -39.49 21.81
C GLY A 9 -35.84 -41.01 21.50
N ARG A 10 -36.47 -41.49 20.40
CA ARG A 10 -36.35 -42.92 19.92
C ARG A 10 -36.80 -43.23 18.44
N THR A 11 -35.82 -43.41 17.55
CA THR A 11 -35.60 -44.50 16.53
C THR A 11 -36.68 -45.23 15.69
N LEU A 12 -36.39 -45.33 14.36
CA LEU A 12 -36.29 -46.53 13.45
C LEU A 12 -37.41 -47.01 12.46
N GLY A 13 -37.08 -46.96 11.15
CA GLY A 13 -37.34 -47.99 10.09
C GLY A 13 -38.62 -47.92 9.21
N SER A 14 -38.71 -48.48 7.98
CA SER A 14 -37.69 -48.92 6.98
C SER A 14 -38.31 -49.47 5.64
N GLY A 15 -37.77 -49.09 4.46
CA GLY A 15 -37.87 -49.83 3.15
C GLY A 15 -39.17 -49.67 2.32
N GLY A 16 -39.22 -49.97 1.00
CA GLY A 16 -38.14 -50.24 0.02
C GLY A 16 -38.54 -51.02 -1.27
N GLY A 17 -38.00 -50.65 -2.45
CA GLY A 17 -38.06 -51.41 -3.73
C GLY A 17 -39.06 -50.92 -4.81
N ARG A 18 -39.04 -51.36 -6.09
CA ARG A 18 -38.05 -52.15 -6.89
C ARG A 18 -38.45 -52.23 -8.40
N LEU A 19 -37.53 -51.98 -9.36
CA LEU A 19 -37.61 -52.31 -10.82
C LEU A 19 -38.78 -51.69 -11.66
N GLY A 20 -38.71 -51.48 -12.99
CA GLY A 20 -37.58 -51.49 -13.94
C GLY A 20 -37.99 -51.57 -15.44
N ALA A 21 -37.15 -51.00 -16.33
CA ALA A 21 -36.94 -51.33 -17.77
C ALA A 21 -37.89 -50.88 -18.93
N LEU A 22 -37.23 -50.32 -19.97
CA LEU A 22 -37.38 -50.49 -21.45
C LEU A 22 -38.38 -49.69 -22.33
N ALA A 23 -37.84 -49.31 -23.52
CA ALA A 23 -38.45 -49.16 -24.87
C ALA A 23 -39.27 -47.88 -25.24
N THR A 24 -39.37 -47.39 -26.51
CA THR A 24 -38.57 -47.56 -27.77
C THR A 24 -39.06 -46.60 -28.90
N LEU A 25 -38.14 -46.06 -29.73
CA LEU A 25 -38.25 -45.45 -31.11
C LEU A 25 -39.32 -44.37 -31.51
N VAL A 26 -38.83 -43.17 -31.89
CA VAL A 26 -38.74 -42.60 -33.27
C VAL A 26 -39.98 -42.52 -34.21
N PHE A 27 -40.34 -41.29 -34.69
CA PHE A 27 -40.12 -40.76 -36.08
C PHE A 27 -40.83 -39.41 -36.40
N ALA A 28 -40.16 -38.54 -37.18
CA ALA A 28 -40.66 -37.63 -38.27
C ALA A 28 -41.82 -36.61 -38.03
N ALA A 29 -41.99 -35.51 -38.79
CA ALA A 29 -41.10 -34.65 -39.62
C ALA A 29 -41.89 -33.40 -40.16
N ALA A 30 -41.16 -32.46 -40.80
CA ALA A 30 -41.55 -31.63 -41.96
C ALA A 30 -41.94 -30.14 -41.84
N THR A 31 -41.54 -29.41 -42.90
CA THR A 31 -42.02 -28.11 -43.46
C THR A 31 -41.72 -26.76 -42.78
N LEU A 32 -41.03 -25.90 -43.56
CA LEU A 32 -40.81 -24.44 -43.38
C LEU A 32 -41.91 -23.66 -44.15
N PRO A 33 -42.18 -22.35 -43.90
CA PRO A 33 -41.38 -21.30 -44.58
C PRO A 33 -41.15 -19.95 -43.83
N SER A 34 -40.04 -19.31 -44.18
CA SER A 34 -39.62 -17.89 -44.08
C SER A 34 -40.51 -16.78 -43.44
N GLY A 35 -39.89 -15.97 -42.57
CA GLY A 35 -40.29 -14.61 -42.15
C GLY A 35 -39.14 -13.89 -41.42
N VAL A 36 -39.02 -12.56 -41.50
CA VAL A 36 -37.85 -11.78 -41.01
C VAL A 36 -38.18 -10.94 -39.77
N CYS A 37 -37.30 -10.98 -38.76
CA CYS A 37 -37.01 -9.85 -37.85
C CYS A 37 -35.65 -10.08 -37.15
N LEU A 38 -34.83 -9.04 -37.03
CA LEU A 38 -33.70 -9.00 -36.08
C LEU A 38 -34.19 -8.35 -34.79
N GLY A 39 -34.21 -9.09 -33.69
CA GLY A 39 -34.45 -8.55 -32.35
C GLY A 39 -33.15 -8.53 -31.56
N GLN A 40 -32.93 -7.49 -30.75
CA GLN A 40 -31.87 -7.51 -29.76
C GLN A 40 -32.27 -8.42 -28.59
N PRO A 41 -31.35 -9.27 -28.07
CA PRO A 41 -31.52 -9.91 -26.78
C PRO A 41 -31.10 -8.95 -25.66
N GLU A 42 -31.94 -8.82 -24.64
CA GLU A 42 -31.62 -8.08 -23.42
C GLU A 42 -30.59 -8.85 -22.56
N GLY A 43 -29.88 -8.13 -21.67
CA GLY A 43 -28.71 -8.64 -20.96
C GLY A 43 -28.97 -9.76 -19.94
N ILE A 44 -27.90 -10.50 -19.62
CA ILE A 44 -27.88 -11.51 -18.56
C ILE A 44 -26.83 -11.09 -17.53
N LEU A 45 -27.27 -10.85 -16.29
CA LEU A 45 -26.38 -10.52 -15.18
C LEU A 45 -25.67 -11.78 -14.65
N PRO A 46 -24.33 -11.78 -14.48
CA PRO A 46 -23.64 -12.80 -13.71
C PRO A 46 -23.78 -12.56 -12.20
N ASP A 47 -24.26 -13.55 -11.44
CA ASP A 47 -24.17 -13.60 -9.97
C ASP A 47 -22.72 -13.98 -9.60
N THR A 48 -21.91 -12.99 -9.24
CA THR A 48 -20.46 -13.15 -9.05
C THR A 48 -20.10 -13.86 -7.73
N ASN A 49 -19.07 -14.71 -7.80
CA ASN A 49 -18.28 -15.23 -6.67
C ASN A 49 -19.07 -15.66 -5.41
N LYS A 50 -19.85 -16.75 -5.50
CA LYS A 50 -20.21 -17.54 -4.31
C LYS A 50 -19.10 -18.54 -3.96
N THR A 51 -18.09 -18.07 -3.24
CA THR A 51 -17.16 -18.94 -2.51
C THR A 51 -17.93 -19.70 -1.42
N GLY A 52 -17.85 -21.03 -1.43
CA GLY A 52 -18.58 -21.90 -0.50
C GLY A 52 -17.67 -22.98 0.07
N ASN A 53 -17.26 -22.84 1.32
CA ASN A 53 -16.34 -23.77 1.97
C ASN A 53 -16.91 -25.20 1.99
N ALA A 54 -16.15 -26.14 1.45
CA ALA A 54 -16.62 -27.44 0.98
C ALA A 54 -15.98 -28.63 1.72
N SER A 55 -16.48 -28.92 2.92
CA SER A 55 -16.01 -30.08 3.67
C SER A 55 -16.52 -31.41 3.08
N ALA A 56 -15.60 -32.37 2.92
CA ALA A 56 -15.85 -33.82 2.75
C ALA A 56 -17.13 -34.21 1.96
N ALA A 57 -17.11 -33.94 0.65
CA ALA A 57 -18.23 -34.02 -0.28
C ALA A 57 -19.24 -32.86 -0.11
N THR A 58 -19.18 -31.88 -1.02
CA THR A 58 -20.04 -30.68 -0.97
C THR A 58 -20.66 -30.39 -2.32
N THR A 59 -21.90 -29.90 -2.26
CA THR A 59 -22.70 -29.48 -3.41
C THR A 59 -22.56 -27.98 -3.65
N VAL A 60 -21.91 -27.59 -4.74
CA VAL A 60 -21.78 -26.20 -5.21
C VAL A 60 -22.97 -25.89 -6.12
N THR A 61 -23.76 -24.88 -5.76
CA THR A 61 -24.96 -24.48 -6.52
C THR A 61 -24.78 -23.06 -7.07
N VAL A 62 -24.63 -22.98 -8.40
CA VAL A 62 -24.70 -21.71 -9.14
C VAL A 62 -26.15 -21.52 -9.59
N SER A 63 -26.75 -20.39 -9.25
CA SER A 63 -28.19 -20.16 -9.36
C SER A 63 -28.55 -19.12 -10.42
N SER A 64 -29.83 -19.11 -10.83
CA SER A 64 -30.48 -17.97 -11.49
C SER A 64 -29.92 -17.53 -12.85
N PHE A 65 -29.17 -18.37 -13.57
CA PHE A 65 -28.73 -18.01 -14.92
C PHE A 65 -29.93 -17.97 -15.88
N VAL A 66 -30.01 -16.92 -16.70
CA VAL A 66 -31.10 -16.72 -17.65
C VAL A 66 -30.87 -17.56 -18.92
N VAL A 67 -31.91 -18.18 -19.46
CA VAL A 67 -31.81 -19.04 -20.66
C VAL A 67 -32.83 -18.61 -21.72
N ASN A 68 -32.36 -17.82 -22.70
CA ASN A 68 -33.19 -17.20 -23.74
C ASN A 68 -34.13 -18.20 -24.45
N THR A 69 -35.42 -17.87 -24.48
CA THR A 69 -36.54 -18.73 -24.93
C THR A 69 -36.66 -18.77 -26.45
N HIS A 70 -35.64 -19.29 -27.13
CA HIS A 70 -35.65 -19.60 -28.55
C HIS A 70 -35.90 -21.10 -28.82
N PRO A 71 -36.66 -21.45 -29.89
CA PRO A 71 -36.87 -22.84 -30.28
C PRO A 71 -35.59 -23.49 -30.84
N ASN A 72 -35.54 -24.83 -30.82
CA ASN A 72 -34.47 -25.64 -31.41
C ASN A 72 -33.05 -25.32 -30.90
N ARG A 73 -32.88 -25.32 -29.55
CA ARG A 73 -31.57 -25.11 -28.89
C ARG A 73 -30.94 -26.42 -28.37
N LEU A 74 -29.62 -26.51 -28.46
CA LEU A 74 -28.77 -27.46 -27.72
C LEU A 74 -27.97 -26.66 -26.69
N LEU A 75 -28.10 -27.02 -25.42
CA LEU A 75 -27.33 -26.43 -24.32
C LEU A 75 -26.16 -27.35 -23.98
N VAL A 76 -24.96 -26.81 -23.82
CA VAL A 76 -23.80 -27.52 -23.26
C VAL A 76 -23.42 -26.84 -21.95
N ALA A 77 -23.31 -27.62 -20.88
CA ALA A 77 -22.85 -27.16 -19.57
C ALA A 77 -21.57 -27.91 -19.21
N ASN A 78 -20.57 -27.19 -18.70
CA ASN A 78 -19.27 -27.74 -18.36
C ASN A 78 -18.85 -27.27 -16.97
N VAL A 79 -18.24 -28.15 -16.18
CA VAL A 79 -17.81 -27.89 -14.79
C VAL A 79 -16.36 -28.33 -14.65
N ALA A 80 -15.45 -27.37 -14.46
CA ALA A 80 -14.02 -27.61 -14.28
C ALA A 80 -13.57 -27.26 -12.85
N LEU A 81 -12.51 -27.91 -12.36
CA LEU A 81 -11.95 -27.75 -11.02
C LEU A 81 -10.48 -27.31 -11.08
N SER A 82 -10.09 -26.30 -10.31
CA SER A 82 -8.70 -25.80 -10.35
C SER A 82 -7.65 -26.79 -9.83
N ASP A 83 -8.04 -27.82 -9.05
CA ASP A 83 -7.14 -28.78 -8.41
C ASP A 83 -7.49 -30.26 -8.73
N CYS A 84 -6.50 -30.99 -9.24
CA CYS A 84 -6.58 -32.40 -9.62
C CYS A 84 -6.75 -33.40 -8.45
N ARG A 85 -6.63 -32.94 -7.20
CA ARG A 85 -6.94 -33.73 -5.99
C ARG A 85 -8.44 -33.93 -5.77
N TRP A 86 -9.28 -33.14 -6.43
CA TRP A 86 -10.74 -33.19 -6.35
C TRP A 86 -11.34 -33.78 -7.63
N GLU A 87 -12.60 -34.17 -7.59
CA GLU A 87 -13.36 -34.62 -8.76
C GLU A 87 -14.86 -34.32 -8.64
N VAL A 88 -15.49 -34.01 -9.79
CA VAL A 88 -16.94 -33.81 -9.89
C VAL A 88 -17.61 -35.20 -9.95
N VAL A 89 -18.20 -35.63 -8.84
CA VAL A 89 -18.86 -36.96 -8.74
C VAL A 89 -20.26 -36.93 -9.36
N SER A 90 -20.91 -35.77 -9.35
CA SER A 90 -22.12 -35.52 -10.13
C SER A 90 -22.32 -34.01 -10.31
N GLY A 91 -23.25 -33.64 -11.17
CA GLY A 91 -23.96 -32.38 -11.02
C GLY A 91 -25.35 -32.50 -11.62
N ASN A 92 -26.17 -31.46 -11.52
CA ASN A 92 -27.51 -31.45 -12.09
C ASN A 92 -27.83 -30.08 -12.70
N LEU A 93 -28.54 -30.09 -13.82
CA LEU A 93 -29.24 -28.90 -14.33
C LEU A 93 -30.67 -28.90 -13.76
N VAL A 94 -31.09 -27.78 -13.18
CA VAL A 94 -32.38 -27.63 -12.49
C VAL A 94 -33.09 -26.38 -13.00
N PHE A 95 -34.26 -26.52 -13.61
CA PHE A 95 -35.07 -25.38 -14.07
C PHE A 95 -36.04 -24.94 -12.97
N ASN A 96 -36.18 -23.62 -12.76
CA ASN A 96 -36.99 -23.06 -11.67
C ASN A 96 -38.48 -22.98 -12.07
N GLY A 97 -39.08 -24.16 -12.30
CA GLY A 97 -40.27 -24.28 -13.14
C GLY A 97 -41.45 -25.05 -12.56
N THR A 98 -42.58 -24.94 -13.26
CA THR A 98 -43.84 -25.62 -12.87
C THR A 98 -43.75 -27.15 -13.02
N GLU A 99 -42.91 -27.63 -13.95
CA GLU A 99 -42.48 -29.03 -14.03
C GLU A 99 -40.99 -29.10 -13.65
N GLY A 100 -40.71 -29.46 -12.40
CA GLY A 100 -39.36 -29.48 -11.81
C GLY A 100 -38.43 -30.54 -12.40
N PHE A 101 -37.96 -30.32 -13.62
CA PHE A 101 -37.01 -31.21 -14.30
C PHE A 101 -35.59 -31.05 -13.73
N THR A 102 -35.02 -32.19 -13.34
CA THR A 102 -33.63 -32.32 -12.87
C THR A 102 -32.95 -33.40 -13.72
N GLN A 103 -31.77 -33.14 -14.28
CA GLN A 103 -31.01 -34.15 -15.03
C GLN A 103 -29.52 -34.12 -14.69
N GLN A 104 -28.92 -35.30 -14.52
CA GLN A 104 -27.54 -35.46 -14.07
C GLN A 104 -26.50 -35.20 -15.16
N LEU A 105 -25.44 -34.47 -14.82
CA LEU A 105 -24.18 -34.44 -15.58
C LEU A 105 -23.60 -35.86 -15.68
N ARG A 106 -22.94 -36.17 -16.79
CA ARG A 106 -22.08 -37.36 -16.87
C ARG A 106 -20.64 -36.92 -16.64
N ALA A 107 -20.05 -37.34 -15.51
CA ALA A 107 -18.62 -37.23 -15.35
C ALA A 107 -17.92 -38.09 -16.42
N ASN A 108 -17.33 -37.44 -17.41
CA ASN A 108 -16.34 -38.08 -18.27
C ASN A 108 -15.12 -38.42 -17.40
N GLY A 109 -14.55 -39.63 -17.58
CA GLY A 109 -13.48 -40.12 -16.70
C GLY A 109 -12.24 -39.21 -16.73
N PRO A 110 -11.51 -39.06 -15.61
CA PRO A 110 -10.51 -38.01 -15.46
C PRO A 110 -9.31 -38.20 -16.40
N VAL A 111 -9.08 -37.22 -17.28
CA VAL A 111 -7.88 -37.14 -18.14
C VAL A 111 -6.71 -36.51 -17.37
N CYS A 112 -6.44 -37.02 -16.17
CA CYS A 112 -5.26 -36.64 -15.39
C CYS A 112 -4.06 -37.49 -15.83
N SER A 113 -3.39 -37.04 -16.89
CA SER A 113 -2.06 -37.53 -17.28
C SER A 113 -1.05 -37.23 -16.17
N THR A 114 -0.20 -38.19 -15.80
CA THR A 114 0.88 -37.98 -14.80
C THR A 114 2.07 -37.20 -15.35
N THR A 115 2.00 -36.73 -16.60
CA THR A 115 3.06 -35.99 -17.31
C THR A 115 2.62 -34.60 -17.78
N THR A 116 1.32 -34.28 -17.72
CA THR A 116 0.76 -32.96 -18.07
C THR A 116 -0.46 -32.69 -17.18
N GLY A 117 -0.42 -31.62 -16.39
CA GLY A 117 -1.35 -31.33 -15.29
C GLY A 117 -2.76 -30.90 -15.72
N GLY A 118 -3.50 -31.79 -16.37
CA GLY A 118 -4.90 -31.57 -16.76
C GLY A 118 -5.84 -31.55 -15.55
N ALA A 119 -6.67 -30.49 -15.47
CA ALA A 119 -7.74 -30.34 -14.51
C ALA A 119 -8.82 -31.45 -14.64
N PRO A 120 -9.52 -31.82 -13.56
CA PRO A 120 -10.74 -32.62 -13.66
C PRO A 120 -11.90 -31.73 -14.12
N ALA A 121 -12.50 -32.09 -15.26
CA ALA A 121 -13.73 -31.49 -15.76
C ALA A 121 -14.84 -32.54 -15.92
N ALA A 122 -16.10 -32.11 -15.82
CA ALA A 122 -17.29 -32.92 -16.09
C ALA A 122 -18.27 -32.15 -16.97
N GLU A 123 -18.69 -32.79 -18.07
CA GLU A 123 -19.47 -32.16 -19.14
C GLU A 123 -20.89 -32.72 -19.20
N ALA A 124 -21.83 -31.93 -19.71
CA ALA A 124 -23.09 -32.45 -20.21
C ALA A 124 -23.64 -31.64 -21.38
N HIS A 125 -24.45 -32.31 -22.19
CA HIS A 125 -25.07 -31.76 -23.37
C HIS A 125 -26.55 -32.12 -23.34
N TRP A 126 -27.43 -31.13 -23.47
CA TRP A 126 -28.87 -31.29 -23.35
C TRP A 126 -29.61 -30.55 -24.45
N LEU A 127 -30.31 -31.31 -25.28
CA LEU A 127 -31.30 -30.77 -26.21
C LEU A 127 -32.53 -30.34 -25.40
N LEU A 128 -32.92 -29.08 -25.49
CA LEU A 128 -33.94 -28.48 -24.63
C LEU A 128 -34.87 -27.57 -25.43
N ALA A 129 -36.16 -27.54 -25.08
CA ALA A 129 -37.11 -26.54 -25.57
C ALA A 129 -38.07 -26.05 -24.45
N PRO A 130 -37.56 -25.48 -23.34
CA PRO A 130 -38.39 -25.05 -22.21
C PRO A 130 -38.99 -23.67 -22.49
N THR A 131 -40.19 -23.44 -21.95
CA THR A 131 -40.93 -22.16 -22.04
C THR A 131 -40.52 -21.13 -20.98
N GLU A 132 -39.51 -21.43 -20.17
CA GLU A 132 -39.15 -20.67 -18.97
C GLU A 132 -37.71 -20.14 -19.05
N THR A 133 -37.47 -19.06 -18.29
CA THR A 133 -36.33 -18.17 -18.48
C THR A 133 -35.15 -18.36 -17.52
N THR A 134 -35.23 -19.16 -16.45
CA THR A 134 -34.11 -19.32 -15.48
C THR A 134 -33.86 -20.74 -15.00
N ALA A 135 -32.60 -21.03 -14.66
CA ALA A 135 -32.15 -22.32 -14.14
C ALA A 135 -30.93 -22.20 -13.20
N ASN A 136 -30.56 -23.32 -12.57
CA ASN A 136 -29.42 -23.47 -11.66
C ASN A 136 -28.56 -24.68 -12.06
N ILE A 137 -27.25 -24.63 -11.82
CA ILE A 137 -26.32 -25.76 -11.95
C ILE A 137 -25.85 -26.19 -10.56
N VAL A 138 -26.14 -27.43 -10.20
CA VAL A 138 -25.93 -28.02 -8.88
C VAL A 138 -24.85 -29.09 -9.00
N ALA A 139 -23.57 -28.69 -8.99
CA ALA A 139 -22.42 -29.61 -9.01
C ALA A 139 -22.16 -30.21 -7.62
N THR A 140 -21.58 -31.40 -7.53
CA THR A 140 -21.13 -32.01 -6.27
C THR A 140 -19.72 -32.57 -6.44
N VAL A 141 -18.79 -32.01 -5.66
CA VAL A 141 -17.36 -32.27 -5.72
C VAL A 141 -16.90 -33.06 -4.49
N THR A 142 -15.95 -33.97 -4.68
CA THR A 142 -15.34 -34.75 -3.59
C THR A 142 -13.82 -34.82 -3.76
N CYS A 143 -13.09 -35.05 -2.68
CA CYS A 143 -11.67 -35.42 -2.78
C CYS A 143 -11.56 -36.78 -3.49
N ARG A 144 -10.68 -36.90 -4.49
CA ARG A 144 -10.51 -38.12 -5.28
C ARG A 144 -10.00 -39.27 -4.43
N SER A 145 -10.48 -40.48 -4.69
CA SER A 145 -10.01 -41.70 -4.03
C SER A 145 -8.49 -41.89 -4.15
N GLY A 146 -7.77 -41.73 -3.04
CA GLY A 146 -6.30 -41.84 -2.97
C GLY A 146 -5.56 -40.50 -2.87
N CYS A 147 -6.27 -39.37 -2.99
CA CYS A 147 -5.74 -38.04 -2.71
C CYS A 147 -6.00 -37.62 -1.26
N THR A 148 -5.19 -36.68 -0.75
CA THR A 148 -5.39 -36.07 0.57
C THR A 148 -5.77 -34.61 0.38
N CYS A 149 -6.99 -34.25 0.77
CA CYS A 149 -7.50 -32.88 0.69
C CYS A 149 -7.77 -32.36 2.11
N PRO A 150 -6.91 -31.50 2.67
CA PRO A 150 -7.20 -30.76 3.90
C PRO A 150 -8.48 -29.91 3.79
N PRO A 151 -9.21 -29.66 4.91
CA PRO A 151 -10.19 -28.59 4.97
C PRO A 151 -9.50 -27.25 4.76
N GLY A 152 -10.06 -26.36 3.94
CA GLY A 152 -9.39 -25.11 3.54
C GLY A 152 -8.50 -25.25 2.30
N SER A 153 -8.53 -26.38 1.58
CA SER A 153 -7.88 -26.54 0.26
C SER A 153 -8.86 -27.05 -0.81
N GLU A 154 -10.07 -26.49 -0.79
CA GLU A 154 -11.14 -26.70 -1.77
C GLU A 154 -10.74 -26.16 -3.16
N PRO A 155 -11.28 -26.72 -4.27
CA PRO A 155 -10.97 -26.23 -5.61
C PRO A 155 -11.87 -25.05 -5.99
N ASP A 156 -11.36 -24.15 -6.82
CA ASP A 156 -12.21 -23.22 -7.57
C ASP A 156 -13.04 -24.03 -8.56
N VAL A 157 -14.34 -23.73 -8.64
CA VAL A 157 -15.29 -24.43 -9.52
C VAL A 157 -15.74 -23.47 -10.62
N VAL A 158 -15.20 -23.65 -11.83
CA VAL A 158 -15.61 -22.88 -13.01
C VAL A 158 -16.76 -23.60 -13.68
N ILE A 159 -17.88 -22.89 -13.91
CA ILE A 159 -19.05 -23.43 -14.62
C ILE A 159 -19.33 -22.58 -15.86
N GLY A 160 -19.21 -23.21 -17.03
CA GLY A 160 -19.51 -22.60 -18.32
C GLY A 160 -20.80 -23.15 -18.93
N VAL A 161 -21.59 -22.30 -19.57
CA VAL A 161 -22.80 -22.71 -20.30
C VAL A 161 -22.79 -22.10 -21.70
N GLN A 162 -22.99 -22.93 -22.71
CA GLN A 162 -23.05 -22.54 -24.13
C GLN A 162 -24.40 -22.90 -24.73
N GLY A 163 -24.99 -21.96 -25.49
CA GLY A 163 -26.23 -22.17 -26.22
C GLY A 163 -25.98 -22.22 -27.73
N LEU A 164 -26.36 -23.33 -28.37
CA LEU A 164 -26.32 -23.51 -29.83
C LEU A 164 -27.75 -23.46 -30.37
N TYR A 165 -27.99 -22.62 -31.39
CA TYR A 165 -29.31 -22.32 -31.94
C TYR A 165 -29.48 -22.92 -33.35
N ASN A 166 -30.73 -23.12 -33.79
CA ASN A 166 -31.08 -23.74 -35.08
C ASN A 166 -30.42 -25.11 -35.32
N VAL A 167 -30.18 -25.87 -34.25
CA VAL A 167 -29.60 -27.22 -34.34
C VAL A 167 -30.68 -28.21 -34.80
N SER A 168 -30.38 -28.99 -35.84
CA SER A 168 -31.29 -30.02 -36.35
C SER A 168 -31.48 -31.13 -35.32
N GLN A 169 -32.68 -31.24 -34.76
CA GLN A 169 -32.98 -32.09 -33.59
C GLN A 169 -33.08 -33.60 -33.89
N LEU A 170 -32.77 -34.05 -35.11
CA LEU A 170 -33.16 -35.39 -35.58
C LEU A 170 -32.25 -36.55 -35.12
N ASP A 171 -31.00 -36.30 -34.73
CA ASP A 171 -30.17 -37.28 -33.99
C ASP A 171 -28.99 -36.60 -33.25
N PRO A 172 -29.14 -36.19 -31.97
CA PRO A 172 -28.06 -35.60 -31.17
C PRO A 172 -27.13 -36.68 -30.60
N GLY A 173 -26.49 -37.46 -31.49
CA GLY A 173 -25.63 -38.60 -31.17
C GLY A 173 -24.28 -38.21 -30.54
N LEU A 174 -24.30 -37.72 -29.30
CA LEU A 174 -23.12 -37.26 -28.56
C LEU A 174 -22.54 -38.36 -27.65
N THR A 175 -21.41 -38.94 -28.04
CA THR A 175 -20.60 -39.83 -27.18
C THR A 175 -19.11 -39.49 -27.33
N GLY A 176 -18.56 -38.79 -26.34
CA GLY A 176 -17.12 -38.47 -26.27
C GLY A 176 -16.73 -37.18 -26.99
N GLY A 177 -17.09 -36.02 -26.39
CA GLY A 177 -16.48 -34.72 -26.68
C GLY A 177 -16.59 -34.20 -28.12
N THR A 178 -17.46 -34.77 -28.95
CA THR A 178 -17.60 -34.45 -30.38
C THR A 178 -19.07 -34.38 -30.77
N GLY A 179 -19.46 -33.34 -31.50
CA GLY A 179 -20.82 -33.12 -31.97
C GLY A 179 -20.86 -32.62 -33.41
N ALA A 180 -21.85 -33.09 -34.18
CA ALA A 180 -21.96 -32.84 -35.61
C ALA A 180 -23.37 -32.39 -36.02
N GLY A 181 -23.43 -31.50 -37.01
CA GLY A 181 -24.67 -31.03 -37.63
C GLY A 181 -24.53 -30.81 -39.13
N THR A 182 -25.58 -30.26 -39.75
CA THR A 182 -25.65 -30.01 -41.21
C THR A 182 -26.19 -28.62 -41.55
N SER A 183 -26.13 -27.66 -40.62
CA SER A 183 -26.47 -26.25 -40.89
C SER A 183 -25.46 -25.62 -41.86
N THR A 184 -25.93 -24.80 -42.79
CA THR A 184 -25.09 -23.96 -43.67
C THR A 184 -24.37 -22.84 -42.92
N VAL A 185 -24.88 -22.45 -41.75
CA VAL A 185 -24.26 -21.48 -40.85
C VAL A 185 -24.43 -21.99 -39.41
N PRO A 186 -23.44 -22.69 -38.82
CA PRO A 186 -23.37 -22.83 -37.38
C PRO A 186 -22.99 -21.46 -36.78
N LEU A 187 -23.68 -21.06 -35.72
CA LEU A 187 -23.34 -19.88 -34.93
C LEU A 187 -22.87 -20.34 -33.55
N ILE A 188 -21.66 -19.94 -33.16
CA ILE A 188 -21.12 -20.18 -31.82
C ILE A 188 -21.02 -18.84 -31.11
N SER A 189 -21.62 -18.77 -29.91
CA SER A 189 -21.53 -17.63 -29.01
C SER A 189 -21.02 -18.11 -27.65
N THR A 190 -19.91 -17.55 -27.19
CA THR A 190 -19.33 -17.80 -25.87
C THR A 190 -19.35 -16.52 -25.03
N SER A 191 -19.65 -16.66 -23.73
CA SER A 191 -19.61 -15.57 -22.75
C SER A 191 -18.56 -15.90 -21.68
N THR A 192 -17.61 -15.00 -21.44
CA THR A 192 -16.51 -15.20 -20.48
C THR A 192 -16.19 -13.90 -19.76
N THR A 193 -15.90 -13.98 -18.46
CA THR A 193 -15.31 -12.87 -17.70
C THR A 193 -13.91 -12.51 -18.23
N PRO A 194 -13.40 -11.28 -18.04
CA PRO A 194 -12.11 -10.83 -18.55
C PRO A 194 -10.91 -11.46 -17.82
N ALA A 195 -10.69 -12.75 -18.07
CA ALA A 195 -9.56 -13.55 -17.58
C ALA A 195 -9.25 -14.71 -18.56
N ASN A 196 -8.90 -14.36 -19.80
CA ASN A 196 -8.26 -15.20 -20.84
C ASN A 196 -8.68 -16.68 -20.91
N VAL A 197 -9.82 -16.97 -21.55
CA VAL A 197 -10.18 -18.33 -21.97
C VAL A 197 -9.89 -18.50 -23.47
N TYR A 198 -9.05 -19.48 -23.82
CA TYR A 198 -8.86 -19.88 -25.21
C TYR A 198 -9.99 -20.81 -25.68
N VAL A 199 -10.61 -20.49 -26.81
CA VAL A 199 -11.56 -21.37 -27.50
C VAL A 199 -11.26 -21.31 -29.00
N HIS A 200 -11.00 -22.45 -29.64
CA HIS A 200 -11.73 -22.89 -30.83
C HIS A 200 -11.18 -24.15 -31.49
N GLY A 201 -12.09 -24.90 -32.11
CA GLY A 201 -11.80 -25.85 -33.17
C GLY A 201 -13.10 -26.24 -33.86
N LEU A 202 -13.28 -25.86 -35.13
CA LEU A 202 -14.36 -26.36 -35.97
C LEU A 202 -13.73 -27.09 -37.16
N ALA A 203 -13.97 -28.41 -37.22
CA ALA A 203 -13.35 -29.31 -38.18
C ALA A 203 -14.40 -29.83 -39.16
N SER A 204 -14.29 -29.50 -40.45
CA SER A 204 -15.21 -30.00 -41.48
C SER A 204 -14.76 -31.35 -42.03
N LEU A 205 -15.72 -32.21 -42.38
CA LEU A 205 -15.50 -33.51 -43.02
C LEU A 205 -15.96 -33.47 -44.48
N GLY A 206 -15.04 -33.10 -45.36
CA GLY A 206 -15.10 -33.39 -46.80
C GLY A 206 -15.26 -32.19 -47.73
N THR A 207 -14.58 -32.30 -48.88
CA THR A 207 -14.52 -31.35 -50.02
C THR A 207 -13.82 -30.01 -49.76
N SER A 208 -12.88 -29.68 -50.64
CA SER A 208 -11.96 -28.54 -50.52
C SER A 208 -12.53 -27.26 -51.14
N GLY A 209 -13.03 -26.35 -50.30
CA GLY A 209 -13.19 -24.93 -50.63
C GLY A 209 -12.08 -24.10 -49.97
N ALA A 210 -11.67 -22.98 -50.58
CA ALA A 210 -10.80 -22.03 -49.92
C ALA A 210 -11.65 -21.08 -49.05
N HIS A 211 -11.46 -21.11 -47.73
CA HIS A 211 -12.08 -20.16 -46.82
C HIS A 211 -11.29 -18.84 -46.85
N THR A 212 -11.99 -17.72 -47.00
CA THR A 212 -11.40 -16.38 -46.87
C THR A 212 -11.52 -15.94 -45.42
N LEU A 213 -10.40 -15.90 -44.69
CA LEU A 213 -10.36 -15.42 -43.30
C LEU A 213 -10.32 -13.88 -43.27
N ASP A 214 -10.88 -13.29 -42.21
CA ASP A 214 -10.62 -11.88 -41.86
C ASP A 214 -9.16 -11.72 -41.42
N ALA A 215 -8.58 -10.55 -41.66
CA ALA A 215 -7.15 -10.25 -41.57
C ALA A 215 -6.58 -10.18 -40.14
N ARG A 216 -7.29 -10.72 -39.15
CA ARG A 216 -6.97 -10.71 -37.71
C ARG A 216 -6.70 -12.12 -37.13
N LEU A 217 -6.68 -13.15 -37.98
CA LEU A 217 -6.58 -14.56 -37.57
C LEU A 217 -5.25 -15.18 -38.02
N SER A 218 -4.63 -16.01 -37.16
CA SER A 218 -3.17 -16.19 -37.14
C SER A 218 -2.63 -17.52 -37.69
N GLN A 219 -3.43 -18.59 -37.84
CA GLN A 219 -2.91 -19.88 -38.36
C GLN A 219 -3.94 -20.84 -38.96
N GLN A 220 -3.50 -21.64 -39.93
CA GLN A 220 -4.17 -22.86 -40.42
C GLN A 220 -3.38 -24.10 -39.99
N TRP A 221 -4.08 -25.21 -39.72
CA TRP A 221 -3.47 -26.52 -39.49
C TRP A 221 -4.18 -27.63 -40.27
N THR A 222 -3.40 -28.63 -40.67
CA THR A 222 -3.85 -29.94 -41.19
C THR A 222 -3.14 -31.03 -40.41
N ASP A 223 -3.87 -31.92 -39.76
CA ASP A 223 -3.30 -33.19 -39.30
C ASP A 223 -3.55 -34.28 -40.36
N ASN A 224 -2.64 -35.24 -40.44
CA ASN A 224 -2.66 -36.34 -41.39
C ASN A 224 -2.27 -37.68 -40.72
N THR A 225 -2.80 -37.90 -39.50
CA THR A 225 -2.68 -39.16 -38.76
C THR A 225 -3.53 -40.26 -39.41
N GLY A 226 -2.94 -40.95 -40.38
CA GLY A 226 -3.67 -41.88 -41.24
C GLY A 226 -4.18 -43.16 -40.58
N THR A 227 -5.49 -43.22 -40.30
CA THR A 227 -6.33 -44.38 -40.67
C THR A 227 -7.80 -44.03 -40.88
N ALA A 228 -8.27 -44.11 -42.14
CA ALA A 228 -9.69 -44.19 -42.53
C ALA A 228 -10.64 -43.01 -42.20
N VAL A 229 -10.12 -41.78 -42.08
CA VAL A 229 -10.92 -40.53 -42.15
C VAL A 229 -10.27 -39.56 -43.16
N THR A 230 -11.05 -38.72 -43.82
CA THR A 230 -10.61 -37.79 -44.89
C THR A 230 -10.03 -36.48 -44.35
N ASP A 231 -9.05 -35.92 -45.09
CA ASP A 231 -8.35 -34.62 -44.90
C ASP A 231 -9.17 -33.60 -44.06
N VAL A 232 -8.76 -33.39 -42.81
CA VAL A 232 -9.37 -32.42 -41.89
C VAL A 232 -8.61 -31.11 -41.94
N ARG A 233 -9.30 -30.03 -42.27
CA ARG A 233 -8.79 -28.65 -42.18
C ARG A 233 -9.56 -27.93 -41.09
N GLY A 234 -8.82 -27.36 -40.14
CA GLY A 234 -9.36 -26.54 -39.06
C GLY A 234 -8.98 -25.07 -39.25
N SER A 235 -9.94 -24.18 -38.94
CA SER A 235 -9.71 -22.75 -38.78
C SER A 235 -9.64 -22.43 -37.28
N GLY A 236 -8.59 -21.76 -36.84
CA GLY A 236 -8.39 -21.35 -35.45
C GLY A 236 -8.14 -19.85 -35.34
N GLY A 237 -8.57 -19.25 -34.22
CA GLY A 237 -8.42 -17.83 -33.94
C GLY A 237 -7.82 -17.57 -32.57
N THR A 238 -6.98 -16.56 -32.49
CA THR A 238 -6.52 -15.94 -31.24
C THR A 238 -6.88 -14.46 -31.33
N VAL A 239 -7.62 -13.95 -30.35
CA VAL A 239 -7.87 -12.52 -30.21
C VAL A 239 -7.42 -12.10 -28.82
N GLU A 240 -6.53 -11.11 -28.78
CA GLU A 240 -6.05 -10.47 -27.56
C GLU A 240 -6.73 -9.10 -27.49
N GLY A 241 -7.57 -8.89 -26.47
CA GLY A 241 -8.27 -7.62 -26.24
C GLY A 241 -9.39 -7.27 -27.24
N ASP A 242 -10.49 -8.04 -27.26
CA ASP A 242 -11.77 -7.54 -27.81
C ASP A 242 -12.65 -6.97 -26.68
N PRO A 243 -12.93 -5.66 -26.66
CA PRO A 243 -13.73 -5.03 -25.60
C PRO A 243 -15.21 -5.44 -25.59
N ALA A 244 -15.69 -6.23 -26.55
CA ALA A 244 -17.09 -6.64 -26.62
C ALA A 244 -17.47 -7.81 -25.68
N GLY A 245 -16.50 -8.53 -25.07
CA GLY A 245 -16.76 -9.60 -24.09
C GLY A 245 -17.37 -10.91 -24.64
N PHE A 246 -17.64 -10.99 -25.94
CA PHE A 246 -18.14 -12.19 -26.63
C PHE A 246 -17.33 -12.47 -27.89
N ILE A 247 -16.89 -13.71 -28.10
CA ILE A 247 -16.31 -14.14 -29.37
C ILE A 247 -17.45 -14.69 -30.25
N LEU A 248 -17.72 -14.01 -31.36
CA LEU A 248 -18.69 -14.44 -32.37
C LEU A 248 -17.95 -15.05 -33.58
N LEU A 249 -17.98 -16.37 -33.71
CA LEU A 249 -17.38 -17.06 -34.86
C LEU A 249 -18.45 -17.61 -35.80
N ILE A 250 -18.40 -17.09 -37.03
CA ILE A 250 -19.31 -17.39 -38.15
C ILE A 250 -18.48 -18.10 -39.23
N ASP A 251 -18.84 -19.34 -39.58
CA ASP A 251 -18.32 -20.01 -40.78
C ASP A 251 -19.47 -20.30 -41.75
N SER A 252 -19.23 -20.06 -43.03
CA SER A 252 -20.22 -20.20 -44.10
C SER A 252 -19.96 -21.50 -44.87
N MET A 253 -20.52 -22.60 -44.38
CA MET A 253 -20.31 -23.92 -44.98
C MET A 253 -21.29 -24.21 -46.12
N ALA A 254 -20.84 -25.04 -47.07
CA ALA A 254 -21.70 -25.63 -48.07
C ALA A 254 -22.82 -26.48 -47.41
N ALA A 255 -23.97 -26.55 -48.06
CA ALA A 255 -25.10 -27.32 -47.55
C ALA A 255 -24.75 -28.81 -47.41
N SER A 256 -25.10 -29.41 -46.27
CA SER A 256 -24.83 -30.82 -45.89
C SER A 256 -23.41 -31.14 -45.40
N THR A 257 -22.49 -30.17 -45.29
CA THR A 257 -21.17 -30.42 -44.70
C THR A 257 -21.29 -30.84 -43.24
N LYS A 258 -20.68 -31.98 -42.88
CA LYS A 258 -20.54 -32.42 -41.48
C LYS A 258 -19.39 -31.67 -40.82
N TRP A 259 -19.57 -31.29 -39.57
CA TRP A 259 -18.55 -30.64 -38.74
C TRP A 259 -18.36 -31.37 -37.40
N VAL A 260 -17.27 -31.06 -36.71
CA VAL A 260 -16.97 -31.46 -35.34
C VAL A 260 -16.46 -30.23 -34.56
N VAL A 261 -16.89 -30.09 -33.31
CA VAL A 261 -16.34 -29.12 -32.34
C VAL A 261 -15.69 -29.87 -31.18
N THR A 262 -14.54 -29.37 -30.71
CA THR A 262 -13.76 -29.88 -29.58
C THR A 262 -13.39 -28.72 -28.65
N LEU A 263 -13.32 -28.98 -27.33
CA LEU A 263 -12.88 -28.00 -26.31
C LEU A 263 -11.55 -28.44 -25.68
N LEU A 264 -10.75 -27.47 -25.24
CA LEU A 264 -9.54 -27.67 -24.43
C LEU A 264 -9.43 -26.49 -23.47
N GLU A 265 -9.24 -26.77 -22.18
CA GLU A 265 -9.08 -25.75 -21.13
C GLU A 265 -7.61 -25.37 -20.95
N VAL A 266 -7.34 -24.08 -20.77
CA VAL A 266 -6.03 -23.53 -20.39
C VAL A 266 -6.25 -22.49 -19.29
N LYS A 267 -5.41 -22.51 -18.25
CA LYS A 267 -5.51 -21.59 -17.10
C LYS A 267 -4.91 -20.21 -17.44
N PRO A 268 -5.37 -19.13 -16.79
CA PRO A 268 -4.78 -17.81 -16.95
C PRO A 268 -3.41 -17.70 -16.26
N ASP A 269 -2.35 -17.64 -17.07
CA ASP A 269 -1.18 -16.84 -16.69
C ASP A 269 -1.56 -15.36 -16.89
N ASN A 270 -1.57 -14.56 -15.83
CA ASN A 270 -1.51 -13.10 -15.96
C ASN A 270 -0.03 -12.74 -16.17
N PRO A 271 0.42 -12.39 -17.38
CA PRO A 271 1.83 -12.05 -17.60
C PRO A 271 2.20 -10.80 -16.81
N THR A 272 3.43 -10.75 -16.30
CA THR A 272 4.06 -9.45 -16.02
C THR A 272 4.06 -8.66 -17.33
N ALA A 273 3.54 -7.43 -17.30
CA ALA A 273 3.60 -6.54 -18.44
C ALA A 273 3.81 -5.07 -18.02
N VAL A 274 4.63 -4.34 -18.77
CA VAL A 274 4.81 -2.89 -18.63
C VAL A 274 4.72 -2.26 -20.02
N PHE A 275 3.57 -1.66 -20.33
CA PHE A 275 3.30 -1.09 -21.66
C PHE A 275 3.35 0.43 -21.67
N GLY A 276 3.56 1.02 -22.85
CA GLY A 276 3.51 2.47 -23.07
C GLY A 276 4.60 3.24 -22.32
N VAL A 277 5.84 2.74 -22.31
CA VAL A 277 6.94 3.37 -21.57
C VAL A 277 7.50 4.58 -22.31
N GLU A 278 7.19 5.77 -21.82
CA GLU A 278 7.91 6.99 -22.14
C GLU A 278 9.13 7.10 -21.22
N PHE A 279 10.35 7.19 -21.76
CA PHE A 279 11.59 7.31 -20.96
C PHE A 279 12.43 8.49 -21.48
N ASN A 280 12.90 9.33 -20.56
CA ASN A 280 13.60 10.58 -20.84
C ASN A 280 14.80 10.78 -19.89
N ALA A 281 15.85 11.45 -20.38
CA ALA A 281 17.04 11.82 -19.62
C ALA A 281 17.34 13.31 -19.79
N LEU A 282 17.26 14.07 -18.71
CA LEU A 282 17.36 15.54 -18.67
C LEU A 282 18.59 15.96 -17.85
N THR A 283 19.43 16.82 -18.41
CA THR A 283 20.66 17.31 -17.78
C THR A 283 20.52 18.76 -17.34
N ARG A 284 21.02 19.05 -16.14
CA ARG A 284 21.09 20.39 -15.54
C ARG A 284 22.14 20.33 -14.42
N LYS A 285 22.83 21.45 -14.16
CA LYS A 285 23.80 21.61 -13.04
C LYS A 285 24.87 20.50 -12.87
N GLY A 286 25.14 19.70 -13.92
CA GLY A 286 26.13 18.61 -13.90
C GLY A 286 25.58 17.21 -13.58
N ALA A 287 24.29 17.07 -13.24
CA ALA A 287 23.63 15.77 -13.02
C ALA A 287 22.69 15.41 -14.18
N THR A 288 22.22 14.16 -14.21
CA THR A 288 21.16 13.68 -15.11
C THR A 288 19.94 13.22 -14.31
N LEU A 289 18.83 13.92 -14.45
CA LEU A 289 17.51 13.49 -13.98
C LEU A 289 16.88 12.60 -15.04
N LEU A 290 16.61 11.36 -14.66
CA LEU A 290 15.93 10.36 -15.48
C LEU A 290 14.46 10.34 -15.06
N ARG A 291 13.54 10.41 -16.03
CA ARG A 291 12.10 10.30 -15.80
C ARG A 291 11.52 9.27 -16.75
N TRP A 292 10.71 8.35 -16.22
CA TRP A 292 9.89 7.48 -17.06
C TRP A 292 8.45 7.49 -16.60
N ARG A 293 7.56 7.24 -17.55
CA ARG A 293 6.15 7.01 -17.30
C ARG A 293 5.77 5.69 -17.96
N THR A 294 4.98 4.89 -17.26
CA THR A 294 4.28 3.73 -17.82
C THR A 294 2.87 4.14 -18.28
N GLY A 295 2.31 3.39 -19.25
CA GLY A 295 0.91 3.47 -19.66
C GLY A 295 0.05 2.39 -19.00
N VAL A 296 0.60 1.18 -18.82
CA VAL A 296 -0.02 0.08 -18.04
C VAL A 296 1.08 -0.68 -17.30
N GLU A 297 0.81 -1.08 -16.05
CA GLU A 297 1.65 -2.03 -15.30
C GLU A 297 0.81 -3.14 -14.67
N VAL A 298 1.14 -4.41 -14.96
CA VAL A 298 0.54 -5.59 -14.33
C VAL A 298 1.65 -6.43 -13.71
N SER A 299 1.54 -6.74 -12.42
CA SER A 299 2.52 -7.55 -11.67
C SER A 299 3.99 -7.07 -11.81
N ASN A 300 4.21 -5.77 -12.01
CA ASN A 300 5.56 -5.19 -12.07
C ASN A 300 6.15 -5.08 -10.67
N LEU A 301 7.24 -5.81 -10.41
CA LEU A 301 7.98 -5.75 -9.15
C LEU A 301 8.74 -4.42 -9.04
N GLY A 302 9.23 -3.88 -10.16
CA GLY A 302 9.87 -2.57 -10.19
C GLY A 302 10.96 -2.44 -11.24
N PHE A 303 11.76 -1.38 -11.12
CA PHE A 303 12.71 -0.95 -12.14
C PHE A 303 14.15 -0.95 -11.66
N ASN A 304 15.05 -1.40 -12.54
CA ASN A 304 16.47 -1.07 -12.51
C ASN A 304 16.78 0.00 -13.56
N VAL A 305 17.77 0.83 -13.26
CA VAL A 305 18.28 1.88 -14.14
C VAL A 305 19.75 1.58 -14.41
N TYR A 306 20.14 1.56 -15.68
CA TYR A 306 21.52 1.35 -16.10
C TYR A 306 22.06 2.56 -16.85
N ARG A 307 23.30 2.94 -16.55
CA ARG A 307 24.09 3.90 -17.31
C ARG A 307 25.14 3.16 -18.11
N GLU A 308 25.25 3.48 -19.39
CA GLU A 308 26.27 2.98 -20.30
C GLU A 308 27.18 4.15 -20.70
N ASP A 309 28.47 4.06 -20.35
CA ASP A 309 29.52 4.96 -20.83
C ASP A 309 30.51 4.11 -21.66
N ASP A 310 30.84 4.56 -22.88
CA ASP A 310 31.78 3.88 -23.79
C ASP A 310 31.54 2.37 -24.00
N GLY A 311 30.27 1.93 -23.91
CA GLY A 311 29.84 0.53 -24.04
C GLY A 311 29.91 -0.29 -22.73
N VAL A 312 30.32 0.31 -21.61
CA VAL A 312 30.34 -0.32 -20.29
C VAL A 312 29.05 0.02 -19.54
N SER A 313 28.16 -0.97 -19.36
CA SER A 313 26.91 -0.80 -18.62
C SER A 313 27.11 -0.98 -17.11
N SER A 314 26.56 -0.07 -16.31
CA SER A 314 26.59 -0.06 -14.83
C SER A 314 25.21 0.27 -14.27
N ARG A 315 24.75 -0.45 -13.23
CA ARG A 315 23.49 -0.11 -12.56
C ARG A 315 23.65 1.17 -11.74
N VAL A 316 22.65 2.04 -11.74
CA VAL A 316 22.67 3.36 -11.08
C VAL A 316 21.90 3.36 -9.74
N ASN A 317 20.86 2.53 -9.62
CA ASN A 317 20.07 2.37 -8.41
C ASN A 317 20.66 1.29 -7.47
N PRO A 318 20.71 1.50 -6.15
CA PRO A 318 21.24 0.52 -5.19
C PRO A 318 20.26 -0.64 -4.96
N SER A 319 18.95 -0.35 -4.89
CA SER A 319 17.83 -1.29 -4.75
C SER A 319 16.83 -1.11 -5.90
N LEU A 320 15.98 -2.10 -6.14
CA LEU A 320 14.91 -2.01 -7.15
C LEU A 320 13.95 -0.85 -6.82
N ILE A 321 13.61 -0.04 -7.83
CA ILE A 321 12.67 1.08 -7.69
C ILE A 321 11.24 0.53 -7.78
N ALA A 322 10.50 0.58 -6.67
CA ALA A 322 9.26 -0.17 -6.45
C ALA A 322 8.16 0.05 -7.52
N GLY A 323 7.75 -1.03 -8.19
CA GLY A 323 6.72 -1.06 -9.24
C GLY A 323 5.29 -1.26 -8.71
N SER A 324 4.33 -1.46 -9.63
CA SER A 324 2.91 -1.57 -9.30
C SER A 324 2.56 -2.64 -8.24
N VAL A 325 3.29 -3.75 -8.13
CA VAL A 325 3.09 -4.78 -7.08
C VAL A 325 3.11 -4.20 -5.68
N PHE A 326 4.01 -3.24 -5.42
CA PHE A 326 4.11 -2.62 -4.11
C PHE A 326 3.07 -1.52 -3.87
N LEU A 327 2.42 -1.02 -4.93
CA LEU A 327 1.38 0.02 -4.84
C LEU A 327 -0.04 -0.55 -4.75
N VAL A 328 -0.37 -1.51 -5.62
CA VAL A 328 -1.75 -2.05 -5.82
C VAL A 328 -1.86 -3.57 -5.68
N GLY A 329 -0.76 -4.25 -5.36
CA GLY A 329 -0.68 -5.68 -5.12
C GLY A 329 -0.40 -6.52 -6.38
N PRO A 330 -0.15 -7.83 -6.21
CA PRO A 330 -0.05 -8.79 -7.32
C PRO A 330 -1.33 -8.83 -8.17
N ARG A 331 -1.17 -9.06 -9.48
CA ARG A 331 -2.26 -9.23 -10.48
C ARG A 331 -3.20 -8.04 -10.70
N THR A 332 -3.31 -7.07 -9.79
CA THR A 332 -4.08 -5.83 -10.00
C THR A 332 -3.45 -5.01 -11.14
N PRO A 333 -4.19 -4.70 -12.22
CA PRO A 333 -3.66 -3.92 -13.32
C PRO A 333 -3.71 -2.41 -13.01
N LEU A 334 -2.55 -1.75 -12.98
CA LEU A 334 -2.49 -0.29 -13.00
C LEU A 334 -2.66 0.18 -14.45
N SER A 335 -3.90 0.16 -14.95
CA SER A 335 -4.32 0.39 -16.35
C SER A 335 -4.09 1.82 -16.90
N GLN A 336 -3.42 2.67 -16.10
CA GLN A 336 -3.12 4.07 -16.39
C GLN A 336 -1.61 4.40 -16.21
N GLY A 337 -0.87 3.43 -15.68
CA GLY A 337 0.54 3.54 -15.29
C GLY A 337 0.83 4.58 -14.20
N ARG A 338 2.12 4.86 -14.02
CA ARG A 338 2.68 5.77 -13.00
C ARG A 338 3.90 6.49 -13.56
N GLY A 339 4.14 7.70 -13.05
CA GLY A 339 5.37 8.46 -13.27
C GLY A 339 6.43 8.12 -12.23
N TYR A 340 7.67 8.00 -12.66
CA TYR A 340 8.83 7.63 -11.86
C TYR A 340 10.03 8.53 -12.20
N GLN A 341 10.95 8.70 -11.25
CA GLN A 341 12.19 9.43 -11.49
C GLN A 341 13.39 8.92 -10.69
N TRP A 342 14.60 9.16 -11.21
CA TRP A 342 15.87 8.84 -10.56
C TRP A 342 16.98 9.76 -11.08
N ALA A 343 17.85 10.28 -10.22
CA ALA A 343 18.95 11.17 -10.62
C ALA A 343 20.34 10.55 -10.45
N ASP A 344 21.07 10.48 -11.56
CA ASP A 344 22.50 10.13 -11.61
C ASP A 344 23.33 11.42 -11.43
N PRO A 345 24.20 11.53 -10.41
CA PRO A 345 24.98 12.74 -10.15
C PRO A 345 26.25 12.79 -11.00
N ARG A 346 26.57 11.71 -11.74
CA ARG A 346 27.78 11.64 -12.57
C ARG A 346 27.55 12.48 -13.82
N PRO A 347 28.44 13.42 -14.18
CA PRO A 347 28.32 14.20 -15.40
C PRO A 347 28.11 13.32 -16.64
N ALA A 348 27.15 13.67 -17.48
CA ALA A 348 26.93 12.99 -18.76
C ALA A 348 28.05 13.37 -19.74
N GLY A 349 28.71 12.36 -20.30
CA GLY A 349 29.66 12.49 -21.40
C GLY A 349 28.97 12.37 -22.78
N PRO A 350 29.70 12.63 -23.88
CA PRO A 350 29.14 12.59 -25.24
C PRO A 350 28.72 11.17 -25.70
N THR A 351 29.14 10.13 -24.97
CA THR A 351 28.81 8.72 -25.22
C THR A 351 27.83 8.14 -24.21
N THR A 352 27.47 8.88 -23.16
CA THR A 352 26.60 8.42 -22.07
C THR A 352 25.19 8.11 -22.60
N ARG A 353 24.70 6.91 -22.27
CA ARG A 353 23.33 6.46 -22.53
C ARG A 353 22.71 5.92 -21.24
N TYR A 354 21.39 5.96 -21.15
CA TYR A 354 20.66 5.28 -20.07
C TYR A 354 19.67 4.26 -20.63
N TRP A 355 19.54 3.16 -19.90
CA TRP A 355 18.58 2.09 -20.14
C TRP A 355 17.72 1.90 -18.89
N LEU A 356 16.43 1.68 -19.09
CA LEU A 356 15.51 1.25 -18.06
C LEU A 356 15.29 -0.26 -18.20
N GLU A 357 15.16 -0.97 -17.08
CA GLU A 357 14.84 -2.39 -17.03
C GLU A 357 13.66 -2.60 -16.07
N ALA A 358 12.51 -3.00 -16.60
CA ALA A 358 11.40 -3.47 -15.78
C ALA A 358 11.64 -4.92 -15.33
N VAL A 359 11.21 -5.26 -14.11
CA VAL A 359 11.40 -6.57 -13.49
C VAL A 359 10.05 -7.09 -13.02
N GLY A 360 9.69 -8.29 -13.47
CA GLY A 360 8.42 -8.91 -13.15
C GLY A 360 8.38 -9.67 -11.83
N LEU A 361 7.16 -9.84 -11.31
CA LEU A 361 6.86 -10.73 -10.20
C LEU A 361 7.12 -12.20 -10.53
N ASP A 362 7.14 -12.55 -11.82
CA ASP A 362 7.53 -13.86 -12.36
C ASP A 362 9.03 -13.95 -12.70
N GLY A 363 9.82 -12.93 -12.38
CA GLY A 363 11.26 -12.85 -12.60
C GLY A 363 11.69 -12.56 -14.05
N LYS A 364 10.76 -12.35 -14.99
CA LYS A 364 11.10 -11.88 -16.35
C LYS A 364 11.54 -10.42 -16.32
N THR A 365 12.32 -9.98 -17.30
CA THR A 365 12.74 -8.57 -17.43
C THR A 365 12.56 -8.05 -18.86
N GLU A 366 12.23 -6.77 -18.97
CA GLU A 366 12.10 -6.05 -20.24
C GLU A 366 12.94 -4.77 -20.19
N ARG A 367 13.54 -4.35 -21.31
CA ARG A 367 14.44 -3.19 -21.35
C ARG A 367 13.99 -2.13 -22.36
N PHE A 368 14.01 -0.88 -21.90
CA PHE A 368 13.57 0.30 -22.66
C PHE A 368 14.74 1.29 -22.82
N GLY A 369 14.82 1.95 -23.97
CA GLY A 369 15.91 2.85 -24.34
C GLY A 369 16.71 2.33 -25.56
N PRO A 370 17.97 2.80 -25.76
CA PRO A 370 18.70 3.72 -24.90
C PRO A 370 18.24 5.17 -25.08
N VAL A 371 18.14 5.92 -23.99
CA VAL A 371 17.93 7.38 -24.04
C VAL A 371 19.26 8.11 -23.93
N VAL A 372 19.39 9.22 -24.67
CA VAL A 372 20.57 10.10 -24.65
C VAL A 372 20.24 11.34 -23.80
N PRO A 373 21.11 11.76 -22.86
CA PRO A 373 20.84 12.91 -22.01
C PRO A 373 20.76 14.23 -22.80
N ALA A 374 19.62 14.90 -22.75
CA ALA A 374 19.38 16.21 -23.37
C ALA A 374 19.47 17.33 -22.32
N ALA A 375 19.60 18.60 -22.74
CA ALA A 375 19.53 19.74 -21.82
C ALA A 375 18.07 20.00 -21.41
N ALA A 376 17.78 20.13 -20.11
CA ALA A 376 16.42 20.36 -19.61
C ALA A 376 15.89 21.75 -20.04
N PRO A 377 14.73 21.85 -20.71
CA PRO A 377 14.07 23.13 -20.94
C PRO A 377 13.69 23.81 -19.61
N ALA A 378 13.75 25.15 -19.58
CA ALA A 378 13.44 25.92 -18.37
C ALA A 378 11.96 25.84 -17.95
N THR A 379 11.09 25.34 -18.83
CA THR A 379 9.64 25.13 -18.65
C THR A 379 9.28 23.78 -18.02
N ASP A 380 10.14 22.77 -18.14
CA ASP A 380 9.74 21.36 -17.96
C ASP A 380 10.07 20.83 -16.56
N VAL A 381 11.08 21.42 -15.93
CA VAL A 381 11.53 21.13 -14.56
C VAL A 381 12.03 22.43 -13.95
N SER A 382 11.62 22.76 -12.73
CA SER A 382 12.12 23.94 -12.04
C SER A 382 13.59 23.78 -11.61
N ASP A 383 14.27 24.90 -11.35
CA ASP A 383 15.67 24.88 -10.92
C ASP A 383 15.85 24.33 -9.50
N GLU A 384 14.76 24.28 -8.74
CA GLU A 384 14.62 23.74 -7.38
C GLU A 384 14.19 22.27 -7.42
N GLU A 385 13.17 21.94 -8.22
CA GLU A 385 12.68 20.57 -8.47
C GLU A 385 13.80 19.64 -8.97
N PHE A 386 14.68 20.16 -9.83
CA PHE A 386 15.86 19.42 -10.30
C PHE A 386 16.91 19.20 -9.20
N VAL A 387 17.17 20.22 -8.36
CA VAL A 387 18.12 20.12 -7.24
C VAL A 387 17.58 19.11 -6.23
N LEU A 388 16.32 19.26 -5.84
CA LEU A 388 15.60 18.36 -4.96
C LEU A 388 15.76 16.91 -5.46
N ALA A 389 15.32 16.58 -6.68
CA ALA A 389 15.41 15.22 -7.22
C ALA A 389 16.85 14.66 -7.27
N THR A 390 17.86 15.53 -7.43
CA THR A 390 19.29 15.16 -7.38
C THR A 390 19.74 14.81 -5.95
N GLU A 391 19.27 15.57 -4.96
CA GLU A 391 19.49 15.32 -3.53
C GLU A 391 18.72 14.10 -3.03
N LEU A 392 17.45 13.91 -3.43
CA LEU A 392 16.65 12.71 -3.07
C LEU A 392 17.41 11.43 -3.48
N SER A 393 17.90 11.42 -4.72
CA SER A 393 18.65 10.29 -5.28
C SER A 393 20.04 10.15 -4.65
N ALA A 394 20.62 11.22 -4.10
CA ALA A 394 21.87 11.17 -3.34
C ALA A 394 21.68 10.56 -1.95
N LEU A 395 20.58 10.88 -1.28
CA LEU A 395 20.17 10.24 -0.03
C LEU A 395 19.84 8.76 -0.26
N GLY A 396 19.06 8.44 -1.32
CA GLY A 396 18.80 7.06 -1.73
C GLY A 396 20.07 6.26 -2.06
N ARG A 397 21.11 6.89 -2.63
CA ARG A 397 22.43 6.26 -2.82
C ARG A 397 23.24 6.18 -1.52
N SER A 398 23.01 7.07 -0.56
CA SER A 398 23.62 6.98 0.78
C SER A 398 23.05 5.84 1.64
N SER A 399 22.08 5.07 1.15
CA SER A 399 21.62 3.83 1.80
C SER A 399 22.66 2.70 1.81
N GLU A 400 23.82 2.85 1.16
CA GLU A 400 25.01 2.01 1.49
C GLU A 400 25.52 2.28 2.92
N ALA A 401 25.22 3.45 3.48
CA ALA A 401 25.29 3.76 4.90
C ALA A 401 23.93 3.53 5.61
N ALA A 402 23.16 2.51 5.18
CA ALA A 402 22.17 1.87 6.04
C ALA A 402 22.89 1.46 7.33
N GLN A 403 22.64 2.21 8.40
CA GLN A 403 23.38 2.04 9.65
C GLN A 403 23.05 0.66 10.22
N ALA A 404 24.01 -0.27 10.13
CA ALA A 404 24.05 -1.40 11.03
C ALA A 404 24.01 -0.82 12.45
N ILE A 405 22.92 -1.06 13.17
CA ILE A 405 22.67 -0.43 14.47
C ILE A 405 23.86 -0.84 15.35
N PRO A 406 24.59 0.11 15.96
CA PRO A 406 25.73 -0.20 16.83
C PRO A 406 25.28 -1.23 17.86
N GLY A 407 25.97 -2.38 17.90
CA GLY A 407 25.44 -3.59 18.51
C GLY A 407 24.95 -3.36 19.95
N ILE A 408 23.85 -4.02 20.30
CA ILE A 408 23.19 -3.88 21.59
C ILE A 408 23.26 -5.22 22.31
N PRO A 409 23.58 -5.28 23.61
CA PRO A 409 23.50 -6.52 24.37
C PRO A 409 22.13 -7.18 24.26
N ALA A 410 22.07 -8.51 24.15
CA ALA A 410 20.83 -9.22 23.83
C ALA A 410 19.69 -9.07 24.86
N ALA A 411 19.97 -8.52 26.05
CA ALA A 411 18.96 -8.19 27.06
C ALA A 411 18.27 -6.82 26.85
N ASP A 412 18.87 -5.96 26.03
CA ASP A 412 18.41 -4.61 25.65
C ASP A 412 17.91 -4.58 24.19
N SER A 413 17.80 -5.75 23.52
CA SER A 413 17.65 -5.81 22.05
C SER A 413 16.21 -5.68 21.55
N GLU A 414 15.20 -5.48 22.39
CA GLU A 414 13.91 -4.97 21.89
C GLU A 414 14.03 -3.44 21.83
N PRO A 415 13.86 -2.81 20.64
CA PRO A 415 13.80 -1.35 20.58
C PRO A 415 12.63 -0.87 21.44
N GLU A 416 12.88 0.14 22.27
CA GLU A 416 11.87 0.70 23.18
C GLU A 416 10.76 1.33 22.34
N ALA A 417 9.68 0.58 22.13
CA ALA A 417 8.49 1.08 21.45
C ALA A 417 7.95 2.28 22.22
N ALA A 418 7.57 3.34 21.50
CA ALA A 418 6.99 4.54 22.11
C ALA A 418 5.84 4.13 23.05
N PRO A 419 5.76 4.69 24.28
CA PRO A 419 4.84 4.22 25.30
C PRO A 419 3.39 4.40 24.83
N LYS A 420 2.74 3.30 24.47
CA LYS A 420 1.33 3.33 24.08
C LYS A 420 0.46 3.87 25.23
N PRO A 421 -0.52 4.75 24.95
CA PRO A 421 -1.39 5.32 25.99
C PRO A 421 -2.31 4.30 26.66
N ASP A 422 -2.32 3.04 26.20
CA ASP A 422 -3.05 1.89 26.77
C ASP A 422 -2.76 1.66 28.28
N GLY A 423 -1.67 2.21 28.82
CA GLY A 423 -1.34 2.24 30.26
C GLY A 423 -2.06 3.35 31.05
N VAL A 424 -3.38 3.47 30.89
CA VAL A 424 -4.22 4.65 31.21
C VAL A 424 -3.84 5.45 32.47
N GLU A 425 -3.74 4.83 33.66
CA GLU A 425 -3.41 5.58 34.90
C GLU A 425 -1.98 6.13 34.92
N VAL A 426 -1.01 5.39 34.38
CA VAL A 426 0.40 5.81 34.36
C VAL A 426 0.61 6.87 33.28
N ALA A 427 0.04 6.65 32.09
CA ALA A 427 0.09 7.58 30.97
C ALA A 427 -0.51 8.95 31.34
N GLY A 428 -1.67 8.98 32.03
CA GLY A 428 -2.28 10.23 32.48
C GLY A 428 -1.39 11.04 33.42
N SER A 429 -0.66 10.39 34.33
CA SER A 429 0.28 11.08 35.24
C SER A 429 1.53 11.64 34.54
N ALA A 430 2.02 10.93 33.51
CA ALA A 430 3.14 11.37 32.69
C ALA A 430 2.74 12.55 31.79
N LEU A 431 1.59 12.47 31.12
CA LEU A 431 1.05 13.55 30.27
C LEU A 431 0.73 14.82 31.08
N ALA A 432 0.16 14.70 32.28
CA ALA A 432 -0.05 15.85 33.16
C ALA A 432 1.27 16.52 33.60
N THR A 433 2.34 15.72 33.79
CA THR A 433 3.69 16.24 34.05
C THR A 433 4.25 16.95 32.81
N GLN A 434 4.03 16.37 31.62
CA GLN A 434 4.48 16.91 30.35
C GLN A 434 3.80 18.23 29.98
N ALA A 435 2.47 18.35 30.09
CA ALA A 435 1.76 19.60 29.86
C ALA A 435 2.24 20.70 30.83
N GLY A 436 2.53 20.34 32.09
CA GLY A 436 3.19 21.25 33.04
C GLY A 436 4.55 21.76 32.58
N ILE A 437 5.38 20.89 31.98
CA ILE A 437 6.69 21.24 31.40
C ILE A 437 6.53 22.11 30.14
N ALA A 438 5.65 21.72 29.21
CA ALA A 438 5.38 22.42 27.96
C ALA A 438 4.83 23.84 28.20
N SER A 439 4.05 24.05 29.27
CA SER A 439 3.55 25.38 29.68
C SER A 439 4.62 26.30 30.32
N GLY A 440 5.85 25.83 30.49
CA GLY A 440 6.91 26.53 31.22
C GLY A 440 8.22 26.76 30.44
N PRO A 441 9.16 27.54 31.00
CA PRO A 441 10.51 27.66 30.45
C PRO A 441 11.27 26.32 30.53
N ALA A 442 11.59 25.76 29.36
CA ALA A 442 12.29 24.49 29.23
C ALA A 442 13.22 24.48 28.01
N VAL A 443 14.15 23.52 27.97
CA VAL A 443 15.02 23.26 26.83
C VAL A 443 14.76 21.84 26.30
N LYS A 444 14.39 21.74 25.02
CA LYS A 444 14.24 20.47 24.29
C LYS A 444 15.61 20.01 23.81
N LEU A 445 15.98 18.78 24.14
CA LEU A 445 17.23 18.12 23.75
C LEU A 445 16.90 16.93 22.85
N SER A 446 17.17 17.05 21.55
CA SER A 446 16.80 16.05 20.55
C SER A 446 17.83 14.92 20.48
N VAL A 447 17.38 13.68 20.58
CA VAL A 447 18.21 12.46 20.61
C VAL A 447 17.74 11.46 19.56
N SER A 448 18.52 11.30 18.49
CA SER A 448 18.25 10.38 17.37
C SER A 448 19.01 9.04 17.43
N ARG A 449 19.88 8.85 18.44
CA ARG A 449 20.76 7.68 18.61
C ARG A 449 21.08 7.43 20.08
N GLU A 450 21.45 6.20 20.46
CA GLU A 450 21.84 5.92 21.85
C GLU A 450 23.27 6.44 22.11
N GLY A 451 23.48 7.11 23.25
CA GLY A 451 24.78 7.69 23.58
C GLY A 451 24.82 8.41 24.93
N TRP A 452 26.03 8.77 25.37
CA TRP A 452 26.22 9.65 26.52
C TRP A 452 26.35 11.09 26.06
N TYR A 453 25.33 11.89 26.40
CA TYR A 453 25.18 13.25 25.91
C TYR A 453 25.72 14.27 26.90
N ARG A 454 26.26 15.38 26.39
CA ARG A 454 26.72 16.56 27.15
C ARG A 454 26.13 17.83 26.56
N VAL A 455 25.69 18.73 27.43
CA VAL A 455 25.22 20.08 27.11
C VAL A 455 25.92 21.10 28.01
N THR A 456 26.45 22.18 27.44
CA THR A 456 27.10 23.25 28.21
C THR A 456 26.07 24.26 28.74
N ARG A 457 26.43 25.00 29.82
CA ARG A 457 25.67 26.18 30.25
C ARG A 457 25.37 27.11 29.09
N SER A 458 26.35 27.39 28.22
CA SER A 458 26.19 28.30 27.08
C SER A 458 25.15 27.83 26.05
N GLN A 459 24.98 26.53 25.84
CA GLN A 459 23.91 25.98 25.00
C GLN A 459 22.54 26.08 25.69
N ILE A 460 22.47 25.78 26.99
CA ILE A 460 21.24 25.85 27.79
C ILE A 460 20.73 27.31 27.88
N ALA A 461 21.65 28.26 28.09
CA ALA A 461 21.39 29.70 28.07
C ALA A 461 20.95 30.22 26.69
N ALA A 462 21.57 29.74 25.60
CA ALA A 462 21.16 30.07 24.24
C ALA A 462 19.75 29.56 23.91
N ALA A 463 19.35 28.42 24.49
CA ALA A 463 17.98 27.90 24.47
C ALA A 463 17.04 28.57 25.50
N GLY A 464 17.47 29.64 26.17
CA GLY A 464 16.61 30.49 27.00
C GLY A 464 16.44 30.07 28.46
N LEU A 465 17.26 29.14 28.97
CA LEU A 465 17.25 28.74 30.38
C LEU A 465 18.57 29.13 31.07
N GLU A 466 18.52 30.05 32.03
CA GLU A 466 19.65 30.42 32.89
C GLU A 466 19.27 30.08 34.35
N PRO A 467 19.60 28.86 34.83
CA PRO A 467 19.12 28.37 36.11
C PRO A 467 19.75 29.12 37.29
N ALA A 468 18.94 29.44 38.30
CA ALA A 468 19.42 30.04 39.54
C ALA A 468 20.26 29.07 40.39
N SER A 469 20.05 27.75 40.26
CA SER A 469 20.96 26.74 40.77
C SER A 469 20.91 25.41 40.00
N THR A 470 22.09 24.90 39.65
CA THR A 470 22.33 23.54 39.13
C THR A 470 21.73 22.43 39.98
N ARG A 471 21.46 22.68 41.28
CA ARG A 471 20.76 21.77 42.20
C ARG A 471 19.35 21.42 41.72
N TYR A 472 18.66 22.39 41.11
CA TYR A 472 17.25 22.27 40.72
C TYR A 472 17.05 21.93 39.24
N LEU A 473 18.14 21.74 38.48
CA LEU A 473 18.05 21.20 37.13
C LEU A 473 17.47 19.77 37.17
N GLN A 474 16.37 19.55 36.46
CA GLN A 474 15.71 18.26 36.28
C GLN A 474 15.64 17.96 34.78
N LEU A 475 15.84 16.69 34.41
CA LEU A 475 15.70 16.23 33.03
C LEU A 475 14.55 15.24 32.96
N TYR A 476 13.60 15.44 32.07
CA TYR A 476 12.47 14.54 31.84
C TYR A 476 12.55 13.89 30.45
N CYS A 477 12.01 12.69 30.32
CA CYS A 477 11.76 12.03 29.04
C CYS A 477 10.49 11.20 29.24
N ASP A 478 9.55 11.26 28.29
CA ASP A 478 8.23 10.64 28.38
C ASP A 478 7.48 10.95 29.71
N GLY A 479 7.57 12.21 30.17
CA GLY A 479 7.02 12.68 31.46
C GLY A 479 7.74 12.14 32.71
N VAL A 480 8.78 11.32 32.54
CA VAL A 480 9.52 10.64 33.62
C VAL A 480 10.87 11.32 33.86
N GLU A 481 11.14 11.71 35.11
CA GLU A 481 12.44 12.30 35.48
C GLU A 481 13.57 11.26 35.39
N GLN A 482 14.64 11.66 34.69
CA GLN A 482 15.86 10.93 34.37
C GLN A 482 17.01 11.36 35.29
N ALA A 483 17.93 10.45 35.62
CA ALA A 483 19.15 10.83 36.34
C ALA A 483 20.10 11.63 35.42
N ILE A 484 20.73 12.70 35.94
CA ILE A 484 21.77 13.47 35.23
C ILE A 484 23.07 13.56 36.04
N VAL A 485 24.19 13.77 35.35
CA VAL A 485 25.43 14.27 35.95
C VAL A 485 25.47 15.77 35.72
N VAL A 486 25.76 16.56 36.75
CA VAL A 486 26.08 17.98 36.61
C VAL A 486 27.48 18.19 37.18
N THR A 487 28.34 18.86 36.42
CA THR A 487 29.70 19.20 36.84
C THR A 487 29.88 20.71 36.71
N GLU A 488 30.23 21.35 37.83
CA GLU A 488 30.51 22.80 37.91
C GLU A 488 32.03 23.03 37.85
N ASP A 489 32.45 24.25 37.47
CA ASP A 489 33.83 24.70 37.67
C ASP A 489 34.12 24.99 39.17
N GLU A 490 35.38 25.24 39.52
CA GLU A 490 35.82 25.51 40.90
C GLU A 490 35.14 26.73 41.56
N LYS A 491 34.38 27.53 40.80
CA LYS A 491 33.77 28.80 41.22
C LYS A 491 32.25 28.77 41.19
N GLY A 492 31.63 27.72 40.65
CA GLY A 492 30.21 27.70 40.32
C GLY A 492 29.82 28.69 39.21
N THR A 493 30.77 29.13 38.38
CA THR A 493 30.53 30.11 37.30
C THR A 493 30.19 29.49 35.96
N ASP A 494 30.62 28.26 35.70
CA ASP A 494 30.24 27.48 34.52
C ASP A 494 29.88 26.04 34.91
N PHE A 495 29.06 25.38 34.09
CA PHE A 495 28.66 23.99 34.31
C PHE A 495 28.35 23.24 33.00
N VAL A 496 28.44 21.90 33.08
CA VAL A 496 27.93 20.98 32.06
C VAL A 496 26.90 20.03 32.65
N VAL A 497 25.85 19.76 31.89
CA VAL A 497 24.86 18.71 32.16
C VAL A 497 25.17 17.52 31.25
N GLU A 498 25.11 16.32 31.79
CA GLU A 498 25.27 15.08 31.02
C GLU A 498 24.21 14.03 31.38
N PHE A 499 23.83 13.21 30.41
CA PHE A 499 22.79 12.20 30.57
C PHE A 499 22.96 11.03 29.59
N HIS A 500 22.28 9.93 29.88
CA HIS A 500 22.15 8.84 28.92
C HIS A 500 20.93 9.11 28.01
N GLY A 501 21.18 9.33 26.73
CA GLY A 501 20.13 9.53 25.72
C GLY A 501 19.85 8.24 24.95
N ARG A 502 18.57 7.94 24.71
CA ARG A 502 18.07 6.86 23.86
C ARG A 502 17.10 7.41 22.80
N PRO A 503 17.10 6.85 21.58
CA PRO A 503 16.16 7.22 20.53
C PRO A 503 14.80 6.53 20.72
N ILE A 504 13.91 6.72 19.74
CA ILE A 504 12.72 5.91 19.48
C ILE A 504 12.72 5.48 18.01
N ASP A 505 11.95 4.46 17.64
CA ASP A 505 11.79 4.06 16.22
C ASP A 505 10.30 3.96 15.87
N THR A 506 9.64 5.10 15.69
CA THR A 506 8.24 5.17 15.24
C THR A 506 8.17 5.32 13.72
N PRO A 507 7.01 5.07 13.08
CA PRO A 507 6.82 5.38 11.66
C PRO A 507 7.10 6.85 11.30
N TYR A 508 7.04 7.77 12.28
CA TYR A 508 7.10 9.22 12.08
C TYR A 508 8.41 9.89 12.52
N THR A 509 9.11 9.37 13.53
CA THR A 509 10.38 9.97 14.02
C THR A 509 11.37 8.94 14.59
N ALA A 510 12.67 9.27 14.47
CA ALA A 510 13.78 8.62 15.18
C ALA A 510 14.10 9.29 16.53
N THR A 511 13.64 10.54 16.67
CA THR A 511 14.10 11.48 17.69
C THR A 511 13.20 11.42 18.91
N ARG A 512 13.78 11.01 20.05
CA ARG A 512 13.17 11.18 21.38
C ARG A 512 13.61 12.53 21.93
N VAL A 513 12.71 13.26 22.57
CA VAL A 513 13.03 14.57 23.18
C VAL A 513 13.23 14.40 24.68
N TYR A 514 14.31 15.00 25.18
CA TYR A 514 14.62 15.11 26.60
C TYR A 514 14.45 16.57 27.03
N TRP A 515 13.76 16.79 28.14
CA TRP A 515 13.27 18.09 28.58
C TRP A 515 14.02 18.57 29.82
N LEU A 516 14.89 19.57 29.67
CA LEU A 516 15.64 20.16 30.78
C LEU A 516 14.92 21.39 31.33
N VAL A 517 14.66 21.39 32.64
CA VAL A 517 13.95 22.46 33.36
C VAL A 517 14.66 22.83 34.66
N GLU A 518 14.42 24.03 35.18
CA GLU A 518 14.69 24.34 36.60
C GLU A 518 13.41 24.09 37.42
N GLY A 519 13.42 23.05 38.23
CA GLY A 519 12.29 22.64 39.07
C GLY A 519 12.28 23.29 40.46
N THR A 520 11.35 22.85 41.31
CA THR A 520 11.27 23.28 42.72
C THR A 520 11.88 22.27 43.70
N ALA A 521 12.19 21.05 43.22
CA ALA A 521 12.84 19.99 43.97
C ALA A 521 14.28 19.76 43.46
N PRO A 522 15.22 19.26 44.29
CA PRO A 522 16.53 18.86 43.80
C PRO A 522 16.40 17.70 42.81
N GLY A 523 16.92 17.85 41.60
CA GLY A 523 16.72 16.86 40.55
C GLY A 523 17.49 15.56 40.76
N LEU A 524 17.07 14.50 40.07
CA LEU A 524 17.75 13.19 40.10
C LEU A 524 19.20 13.29 39.60
N ARG A 525 20.11 12.60 40.29
CA ARG A 525 21.54 12.57 39.96
C ARG A 525 22.05 11.14 39.93
N PHE A 526 23.02 10.87 39.04
CA PHE A 526 23.73 9.58 39.05
C PHE A 526 24.42 9.36 40.40
N ALA A 527 24.18 8.21 41.01
CA ALA A 527 24.90 7.81 42.21
C ALA A 527 26.33 7.37 41.85
N ARG A 528 27.33 7.67 42.69
CA ARG A 528 28.69 7.14 42.54
C ARG A 528 28.89 5.95 43.46
N GLN A 529 29.32 4.80 42.92
CA GLN A 529 29.61 3.59 43.69
C GLN A 529 31.11 3.31 43.75
N ALA A 530 31.67 3.37 44.96
CA ALA A 530 33.03 2.93 45.24
C ALA A 530 33.23 1.42 45.00
N ARG A 531 34.47 1.01 44.74
CA ARG A 531 34.83 -0.37 44.39
C ARG A 531 34.63 -1.33 45.57
N ALA A 532 33.62 -2.20 45.47
CA ALA A 532 33.33 -3.20 46.49
C ALA A 532 34.37 -4.35 46.50
N GLY A 533 34.87 -4.72 47.69
CA GLY A 533 35.98 -5.68 47.86
C GLY A 533 35.65 -7.18 47.72
N THR A 534 34.41 -7.55 47.44
CA THR A 534 34.02 -8.95 47.14
C THR A 534 33.33 -9.02 45.78
N ALA A 535 34.13 -9.35 44.75
CA ALA A 535 33.66 -9.48 43.38
C ALA A 535 33.64 -10.93 42.90
N VAL A 536 32.78 -11.20 41.93
CA VAL A 536 32.66 -12.47 41.21
C VAL A 536 33.39 -12.35 39.87
N LYS A 537 34.03 -13.42 39.40
CA LYS A 537 34.61 -13.42 38.04
C LYS A 537 33.48 -13.45 37.00
N PRO A 538 33.42 -12.51 36.03
CA PRO A 538 32.45 -12.58 34.94
C PRO A 538 32.73 -13.77 34.00
N PRO A 539 31.76 -14.14 33.14
CA PRO A 539 32.02 -14.98 31.97
C PRO A 539 33.12 -14.41 31.07
N ALA A 540 33.69 -15.22 30.16
CA ALA A 540 34.74 -14.77 29.23
C ALA A 540 34.22 -13.85 28.11
N SER A 541 32.90 -13.80 27.91
CA SER A 541 32.20 -13.02 26.89
C SER A 541 30.75 -12.79 27.32
N PHE A 542 30.03 -11.89 26.64
CA PHE A 542 28.61 -11.64 26.87
C PHE A 542 27.82 -11.69 25.54
N PRO A 543 26.50 -11.95 25.57
CA PRO A 543 25.68 -11.98 24.37
C PRO A 543 25.44 -10.55 23.85
N TYR A 544 25.82 -10.31 22.59
CA TYR A 544 25.72 -9.03 21.92
C TYR A 544 25.11 -9.22 20.54
N THR A 545 24.15 -8.37 20.18
CA THR A 545 23.30 -8.51 19.00
C THR A 545 23.56 -7.37 18.03
N VAL A 546 23.93 -7.69 16.81
CA VAL A 546 23.90 -6.74 15.69
C VAL A 546 22.65 -6.98 14.85
N GLU A 547 22.07 -5.88 14.35
CA GLU A 547 20.86 -5.91 13.55
C GLU A 547 21.05 -5.10 12.26
N ARG A 548 20.53 -5.66 11.16
CA ARG A 548 20.35 -4.98 9.89
C ARG A 548 18.86 -4.93 9.57
N LYS A 549 18.35 -3.70 9.38
CA LYS A 549 16.95 -3.37 9.13
C LYS A 549 16.88 -2.29 8.05
N ASP A 550 17.14 -2.71 6.82
CA ASP A 550 17.10 -1.84 5.63
C ASP A 550 15.66 -1.37 5.38
N ARG A 551 15.48 -0.14 4.89
CA ARG A 551 14.16 0.49 4.64
C ARG A 551 14.14 1.15 3.26
N THR A 552 14.22 0.32 2.23
CA THR A 552 14.43 0.72 0.82
C THR A 552 13.17 0.62 -0.05
N ILE A 553 12.13 -0.07 0.41
CA ILE A 553 10.89 -0.31 -0.35
C ILE A 553 9.70 -0.01 0.57
N TYR A 554 8.78 0.85 0.12
CA TYR A 554 7.47 1.06 0.74
C TYR A 554 6.41 0.18 0.06
N PHE A 555 5.76 -0.69 0.82
CA PHE A 555 4.77 -1.65 0.33
C PHE A 555 3.34 -1.19 0.68
N ALA A 556 2.78 -0.25 -0.09
CA ALA A 556 1.46 0.33 0.13
C ALA A 556 0.34 -0.73 0.16
N ALA A 557 0.39 -1.73 -0.72
CA ALA A 557 -0.63 -2.79 -0.82
C ALA A 557 -0.64 -3.79 0.36
N LEU A 558 0.32 -3.71 1.29
CA LEU A 558 0.28 -4.49 2.54
C LEU A 558 -0.68 -3.83 3.54
N VAL A 559 -1.97 -4.13 3.41
CA VAL A 559 -3.06 -3.50 4.20
C VAL A 559 -3.39 -4.23 5.51
N ASN A 560 -2.92 -5.47 5.66
CA ASN A 560 -3.27 -6.37 6.77
C ASN A 560 -2.42 -6.21 8.06
N ASN A 561 -1.29 -5.50 8.01
CA ASN A 561 -0.34 -5.37 9.13
C ASN A 561 -0.67 -4.22 10.11
N GLY A 562 -1.86 -3.61 10.02
CA GLY A 562 -2.35 -2.58 10.95
C GLY A 562 -1.48 -1.31 10.96
N ASP A 563 -1.07 -0.86 12.15
CA ASP A 563 -0.23 0.33 12.35
C ASP A 563 1.28 0.08 12.21
N ALA A 564 1.69 -1.13 11.82
CA ALA A 564 3.10 -1.41 11.52
C ALA A 564 3.58 -0.63 10.28
N SER A 565 4.88 -0.32 10.27
CA SER A 565 5.55 0.30 9.12
C SER A 565 5.50 -0.61 7.89
N ASN A 566 5.25 -0.01 6.72
CA ASN A 566 5.30 -0.70 5.43
C ASN A 566 6.65 -0.49 4.72
N PHE A 567 7.67 0.05 5.40
CA PHE A 567 9.04 0.09 4.90
C PHE A 567 9.80 -1.19 5.23
N PHE A 568 10.33 -1.81 4.19
CA PHE A 568 11.14 -3.02 4.25
C PHE A 568 12.43 -2.86 3.41
N GLY A 569 13.34 -3.81 3.57
CA GLY A 569 14.60 -3.89 2.86
C GLY A 569 14.48 -4.39 1.42
N PRO A 570 15.58 -4.90 0.84
CA PRO A 570 15.58 -5.44 -0.52
C PRO A 570 14.73 -6.70 -0.69
N VAL A 571 14.37 -7.00 -1.94
CA VAL A 571 13.62 -8.18 -2.35
C VAL A 571 14.45 -9.46 -2.20
N VAL A 572 13.81 -10.51 -1.70
CA VAL A 572 14.24 -11.91 -1.74
C VAL A 572 13.41 -12.63 -2.82
N SER A 573 14.09 -13.34 -3.71
CA SER A 573 13.51 -14.22 -4.74
C SER A 573 14.48 -15.39 -5.01
N PRO A 574 14.27 -16.26 -6.02
CA PRO A 574 15.25 -17.30 -6.35
C PRO A 574 16.61 -16.76 -6.79
N THR A 575 16.69 -15.49 -7.23
CA THR A 575 17.96 -14.79 -7.44
C THR A 575 18.57 -14.46 -6.07
N PRO A 576 19.71 -15.07 -5.67
CA PRO A 576 20.14 -15.02 -4.28
C PRO A 576 20.58 -13.62 -3.82
N LEU A 577 19.86 -13.08 -2.86
CA LEU A 577 20.23 -11.87 -2.14
C LEU A 577 21.36 -12.18 -1.15
N THR A 578 22.32 -11.28 -0.98
CA THR A 578 23.28 -11.33 0.13
C THR A 578 23.21 -10.04 0.95
N GLN A 579 23.26 -10.18 2.26
CA GLN A 579 23.21 -9.12 3.26
C GLN A 579 24.36 -9.30 4.24
N THR A 580 25.06 -8.22 4.59
CA THR A 580 26.25 -8.31 5.45
C THR A 580 25.93 -7.77 6.85
N LEU A 581 26.37 -8.51 7.87
CA LEU A 581 26.43 -8.10 9.27
C LEU A 581 27.90 -8.04 9.72
N THR A 582 28.32 -6.96 10.35
CA THR A 582 29.71 -6.81 10.83
C THR A 582 29.79 -7.13 12.32
N LEU A 583 30.66 -8.07 12.71
CA LEU A 583 30.86 -8.49 14.10
C LEU A 583 32.19 -7.93 14.65
N GLY A 584 32.11 -7.08 15.66
CA GLY A 584 33.26 -6.56 16.41
C GLY A 584 33.59 -7.45 17.60
N LYS A 585 34.87 -7.62 17.92
CA LYS A 585 35.36 -8.31 19.12
C LYS A 585 34.72 -9.68 19.42
N LEU A 586 34.64 -10.55 18.42
CA LEU A 586 34.13 -11.91 18.54
C LEU A 586 34.99 -12.74 19.51
N SER A 587 34.36 -13.52 20.40
CA SER A 587 35.05 -14.43 21.33
C SER A 587 34.87 -15.88 20.89
N PRO A 588 35.66 -16.37 19.89
CA PRO A 588 35.47 -17.70 19.33
C PRO A 588 35.71 -18.84 20.34
N SER A 589 36.47 -18.57 21.41
CA SER A 589 36.71 -19.50 22.52
C SER A 589 35.52 -19.69 23.46
N ALA A 590 34.44 -18.91 23.32
CA ALA A 590 33.21 -19.08 24.09
C ALA A 590 32.42 -20.34 23.69
N GLY A 591 32.58 -20.81 22.44
CA GLY A 591 31.86 -21.97 21.90
C GLY A 591 30.34 -21.79 21.84
N GLY A 592 29.62 -22.91 21.74
CA GLY A 592 28.15 -22.95 21.72
C GLY A 592 27.50 -22.44 20.44
N ASP A 593 26.16 -22.47 20.43
CA ASP A 593 25.34 -22.08 19.27
C ASP A 593 24.52 -20.82 19.57
N TRP A 594 24.58 -19.89 18.64
CA TRP A 594 24.14 -18.51 18.81
C TRP A 594 22.93 -18.21 17.91
N PRO A 595 21.97 -17.36 18.34
CA PRO A 595 20.77 -17.11 17.55
C PRO A 595 21.04 -16.14 16.39
N LEU A 596 20.81 -16.64 15.17
CA LEU A 596 20.58 -15.86 13.95
C LEU A 596 19.07 -15.80 13.71
N GLU A 597 18.47 -14.63 13.84
CA GLU A 597 17.07 -14.36 13.51
C GLU A 597 16.96 -13.74 12.12
N VAL A 598 16.04 -14.25 11.31
CA VAL A 598 15.66 -13.68 10.01
C VAL A 598 14.15 -13.47 10.02
N ALA A 599 13.73 -12.23 9.80
CA ALA A 599 12.35 -11.84 9.59
C ALA A 599 12.15 -11.32 8.17
N LEU A 600 11.13 -11.85 7.49
CA LEU A 600 10.76 -11.54 6.11
C LEU A 600 9.28 -11.15 6.06
N GLN A 601 8.91 -10.39 5.04
CA GLN A 601 7.52 -10.02 4.74
C GLN A 601 7.14 -10.59 3.36
N GLY A 602 6.11 -11.42 3.29
CA GLY A 602 5.62 -11.96 2.02
C GLY A 602 4.98 -10.89 1.15
N VAL A 603 5.13 -11.02 -0.17
CA VAL A 603 4.59 -10.09 -1.18
C VAL A 603 3.49 -10.74 -2.02
N THR A 604 3.68 -12.00 -2.42
CA THR A 604 2.68 -12.79 -3.16
C THR A 604 1.66 -13.39 -2.20
N THR A 605 0.37 -13.29 -2.54
CA THR A 605 -0.74 -13.64 -1.63
C THR A 605 -0.98 -15.15 -1.50
N ASP A 606 -0.74 -15.91 -2.58
CA ASP A 606 -1.16 -17.31 -2.71
C ASP A 606 0.05 -18.26 -2.81
N VAL A 607 1.16 -17.91 -2.16
CA VAL A 607 2.43 -18.66 -2.23
C VAL A 607 2.88 -19.07 -0.84
N ASN A 608 3.19 -20.35 -0.66
CA ASN A 608 3.94 -20.83 0.50
C ASN A 608 5.43 -20.48 0.29
N HIS A 609 5.91 -19.45 0.98
CA HIS A 609 7.30 -19.00 0.89
C HIS A 609 8.25 -20.01 1.55
N SER A 610 9.41 -20.23 0.93
CA SER A 610 10.43 -21.16 1.43
C SER A 610 11.83 -20.61 1.14
N VAL A 611 12.36 -19.81 2.06
CA VAL A 611 13.63 -19.08 1.84
C VAL A 611 14.80 -19.78 2.53
N GLU A 612 15.77 -20.24 1.73
CA GLU A 612 17.06 -20.76 2.23
C GLU A 612 17.88 -19.64 2.88
N VAL A 613 18.27 -19.85 4.14
CA VAL A 613 19.18 -18.97 4.87
C VAL A 613 20.55 -19.62 4.98
N ARG A 614 21.59 -18.93 4.50
CA ARG A 614 22.98 -19.33 4.68
C ARG A 614 23.80 -18.27 5.42
N LEU A 615 24.66 -18.69 6.34
CA LEU A 615 25.63 -17.83 7.02
C LEU A 615 27.06 -18.27 6.66
N ASN A 616 27.82 -17.36 6.03
CA ASN A 616 29.19 -17.62 5.55
C ASN A 616 29.29 -18.91 4.70
N GLY A 617 28.26 -19.18 3.88
CA GLY A 617 28.14 -20.35 3.01
C GLY A 617 27.45 -21.58 3.64
N ASN A 618 27.46 -21.71 4.96
CA ASN A 618 26.81 -22.80 5.70
C ASN A 618 25.28 -22.62 5.70
N VAL A 619 24.51 -23.71 5.57
CA VAL A 619 23.04 -23.65 5.64
C VAL A 619 22.59 -23.55 7.09
N ALA A 620 21.89 -22.47 7.44
CA ALA A 620 21.30 -22.27 8.76
C ALA A 620 19.90 -22.91 8.87
N GLY A 621 19.11 -22.86 7.78
CA GLY A 621 17.80 -23.46 7.69
C GLY A 621 16.93 -22.80 6.62
N LEU A 622 15.60 -22.94 6.76
CA LEU A 622 14.60 -22.28 5.92
C LEU A 622 13.74 -21.30 6.77
N VAL A 623 13.31 -20.20 6.18
CA VAL A 623 12.15 -19.42 6.67
C VAL A 623 10.93 -19.84 5.85
N ASN A 624 9.91 -20.39 6.50
CA ASN A 624 8.67 -20.85 5.87
C ASN A 624 7.48 -20.06 6.44
N PHE A 625 6.63 -19.54 5.58
CA PHE A 625 5.46 -18.70 5.90
C PHE A 625 4.57 -18.57 4.67
N ASP A 626 3.30 -18.22 4.83
CA ASP A 626 2.33 -18.30 3.74
C ASP A 626 1.77 -16.92 3.38
N GLY A 627 1.65 -16.65 2.07
CA GLY A 627 1.08 -15.41 1.56
C GLY A 627 1.79 -14.15 2.06
N GLN A 628 1.04 -13.08 2.29
CA GLN A 628 1.56 -11.81 2.84
C GLN A 628 1.75 -11.82 4.38
N GLU A 629 2.06 -12.96 4.98
CA GLU A 629 2.45 -13.02 6.40
C GLU A 629 3.89 -12.53 6.64
N ARG A 630 4.19 -12.18 7.90
CA ARG A 630 5.54 -11.87 8.37
C ARG A 630 6.23 -13.13 8.90
N GLY A 631 6.92 -13.86 8.02
CA GLY A 631 7.70 -15.02 8.40
C GLY A 631 8.90 -14.69 9.29
N VAL A 632 9.11 -15.46 10.36
CA VAL A 632 10.26 -15.30 11.27
C VAL A 632 10.84 -16.66 11.61
N ALA A 633 12.17 -16.81 11.54
CA ALA A 633 12.87 -17.99 12.01
C ALA A 633 14.16 -17.61 12.77
N THR A 634 14.41 -18.33 13.88
CA THR A 634 15.62 -18.16 14.71
C THR A 634 16.47 -19.44 14.65
N PHE A 635 17.57 -19.39 13.90
CA PHE A 635 18.50 -20.50 13.74
C PHE A 635 19.57 -20.50 14.83
N ARG A 636 20.05 -21.69 15.21
CA ARG A 636 21.19 -21.85 16.13
C ARG A 636 22.46 -22.11 15.34
N VAL A 637 23.24 -21.05 15.12
CA VAL A 637 24.49 -21.11 14.35
C VAL A 637 25.70 -21.35 15.27
N PRO A 638 26.53 -22.38 15.03
CA PRO A 638 27.72 -22.61 15.82
C PRO A 638 28.68 -21.43 15.80
N ALA A 639 29.35 -21.13 16.92
CA ALA A 639 30.35 -20.07 17.01
C ALA A 639 31.49 -20.20 15.96
N ALA A 640 31.76 -21.42 15.48
CA ALA A 640 32.74 -21.71 14.43
C ALA A 640 32.33 -21.27 13.01
N TRP A 641 31.07 -20.86 12.79
CA TRP A 641 30.63 -20.23 11.54
C TRP A 641 30.86 -18.72 11.52
N LEU A 642 31.12 -18.11 12.69
CA LEU A 642 31.24 -16.67 12.86
C LEU A 642 32.69 -16.23 12.62
N VAL A 643 32.86 -15.07 11.98
CA VAL A 643 34.17 -14.42 11.80
C VAL A 643 34.18 -13.03 12.40
N GLU A 644 35.35 -12.52 12.81
CA GLU A 644 35.50 -11.09 13.14
C GLU A 644 35.40 -10.27 11.84
N GLY A 645 34.67 -9.16 11.85
CA GLY A 645 34.38 -8.36 10.67
C GLY A 645 33.13 -8.83 9.91
N PRO A 646 33.11 -8.73 8.55
CA PRO A 646 31.89 -8.95 7.77
C PRO A 646 31.50 -10.42 7.67
N ASN A 647 30.25 -10.72 8.03
CA ASN A 647 29.61 -12.02 7.94
C ASN A 647 28.45 -11.93 6.92
N ALA A 648 28.45 -12.83 5.94
CA ALA A 648 27.50 -12.82 4.83
C ALA A 648 26.30 -13.73 5.13
N VAL A 649 25.11 -13.13 5.25
CA VAL A 649 23.83 -13.82 5.27
C VAL A 649 23.26 -13.82 3.84
N ARG A 650 23.19 -15.00 3.22
CA ARG A 650 22.60 -15.17 1.88
C ARG A 650 21.20 -15.75 2.01
N LEU A 651 20.25 -15.13 1.33
CA LEU A 651 18.83 -15.48 1.27
C LEU A 651 18.49 -15.88 -0.18
N ALA A 652 17.81 -17.00 -0.38
CA ALA A 652 17.33 -17.43 -1.70
C ALA A 652 15.99 -18.14 -1.57
N ALA A 653 14.99 -17.68 -2.30
CA ALA A 653 13.66 -18.30 -2.32
C ALA A 653 13.67 -19.61 -3.13
N LEU A 654 12.90 -20.61 -2.70
CA LEU A 654 12.90 -21.96 -3.28
C LEU A 654 11.60 -22.33 -3.99
N GLY A 655 10.50 -21.61 -3.76
CA GLY A 655 9.17 -21.87 -4.33
C GLY A 655 8.98 -21.51 -5.81
N GLY A 656 10.05 -21.22 -6.56
CA GLY A 656 9.98 -20.74 -7.95
C GLY A 656 9.94 -19.21 -8.03
N SER A 657 9.78 -18.66 -9.24
CA SER A 657 9.99 -17.22 -9.46
C SER A 657 8.96 -16.30 -8.78
N THR A 658 7.79 -16.83 -8.43
CA THR A 658 6.73 -16.13 -7.67
C THR A 658 6.89 -16.24 -6.15
N ASP A 659 7.89 -16.97 -5.64
CA ASP A 659 8.29 -16.94 -4.23
C ASP A 659 9.10 -15.64 -3.98
N VAL A 660 8.35 -14.57 -3.68
CA VAL A 660 8.87 -13.20 -3.57
C VAL A 660 8.50 -12.60 -2.22
N SER A 661 9.52 -12.18 -1.46
CA SER A 661 9.37 -11.55 -0.15
C SER A 661 10.33 -10.37 0.01
N LEU A 662 10.18 -9.58 1.08
CA LEU A 662 11.06 -8.48 1.47
C LEU A 662 11.80 -8.82 2.76
N VAL A 663 13.03 -8.31 2.94
CA VAL A 663 13.73 -8.40 4.23
C VAL A 663 13.11 -7.39 5.22
N ASP A 664 12.64 -7.85 6.39
CA ASP A 664 12.23 -6.96 7.48
C ASP A 664 13.39 -6.72 8.45
N SER A 665 14.03 -7.78 8.95
CA SER A 665 15.25 -7.66 9.75
C SER A 665 16.09 -8.94 9.75
N ILE A 666 17.41 -8.75 9.89
CA ILE A 666 18.38 -9.84 10.10
C ILE A 666 19.18 -9.50 11.36
N ARG A 667 19.16 -10.39 12.35
CA ARG A 667 19.68 -10.12 13.70
C ARG A 667 20.58 -11.26 14.13
N LEU A 668 21.85 -10.99 14.43
CA LEU A 668 22.81 -12.00 14.85
C LEU A 668 23.32 -11.66 16.24
N THR A 669 22.99 -12.50 17.21
CA THR A 669 23.63 -12.46 18.52
C THR A 669 24.89 -13.32 18.50
N TYR A 670 25.95 -12.90 19.17
CA TYR A 670 27.23 -13.61 19.22
C TYR A 670 27.96 -13.35 20.54
N PRO A 671 29.04 -14.10 20.87
CA PRO A 671 29.81 -13.86 22.08
C PRO A 671 30.79 -12.69 21.86
N HIS A 672 30.54 -11.54 22.47
CA HIS A 672 31.44 -10.39 22.42
C HIS A 672 32.44 -10.43 23.59
N ARG A 673 33.71 -10.11 23.32
CA ARG A 673 34.75 -9.94 24.36
C ARG A 673 34.43 -8.71 25.23
N TYR A 674 34.91 -8.65 26.47
CA TYR A 674 34.89 -7.39 27.23
C TYR A 674 36.02 -6.46 26.73
N GLU A 675 35.82 -5.93 25.52
CA GLU A 675 36.77 -5.11 24.78
C GLU A 675 35.99 -4.00 24.06
N ALA A 676 36.41 -2.74 24.20
CA ALA A 676 35.73 -1.61 23.59
C ALA A 676 36.11 -1.43 22.11
N GLU A 677 35.18 -0.84 21.34
CA GLU A 677 35.41 -0.45 19.95
C GLU A 677 35.37 1.08 19.85
N SER A 678 36.43 1.68 19.33
CA SER A 678 36.57 3.15 19.25
C SER A 678 36.24 3.87 20.57
N GLY A 679 36.71 3.32 21.71
CA GLY A 679 36.51 3.91 23.03
C GLY A 679 35.10 3.76 23.63
N VAL A 680 34.20 2.96 23.06
CA VAL A 680 32.85 2.71 23.62
C VAL A 680 32.51 1.22 23.71
N LEU A 681 31.72 0.83 24.70
CA LEU A 681 31.05 -0.47 24.75
C LEU A 681 29.76 -0.42 25.57
N LYS A 682 28.63 -0.87 25.01
CA LYS A 682 27.44 -1.25 25.77
C LYS A 682 27.50 -2.77 26.03
N PHE A 683 27.42 -3.20 27.28
CA PHE A 683 27.61 -4.61 27.67
C PHE A 683 26.69 -5.03 28.81
N VAL A 684 26.49 -6.35 28.96
CA VAL A 684 25.82 -6.92 30.14
C VAL A 684 26.78 -7.67 31.03
N ALA A 685 26.60 -7.56 32.35
CA ALA A 685 27.43 -8.24 33.33
C ALA A 685 26.62 -8.70 34.57
N PRO A 686 27.02 -9.80 35.24
CA PRO A 686 26.38 -10.23 36.48
C PRO A 686 26.52 -9.20 37.62
N PRO A 687 25.55 -9.09 38.54
CA PRO A 687 25.69 -8.27 39.74
C PRO A 687 26.89 -8.72 40.57
N ARG A 688 27.67 -7.75 41.08
CA ARG A 688 28.96 -7.96 41.78
C ARG A 688 30.09 -8.56 40.93
N ALA A 689 29.97 -8.62 39.60
CA ALA A 689 31.10 -9.01 38.76
C ALA A 689 32.21 -7.94 38.77
N GLU A 690 33.49 -8.34 38.79
CA GLU A 690 34.60 -7.44 38.41
C GLU A 690 34.82 -7.55 36.90
N VAL A 691 34.35 -6.56 36.14
CA VAL A 691 34.58 -6.49 34.70
C VAL A 691 35.94 -5.86 34.43
N SER A 692 36.67 -6.43 33.46
CA SER A 692 37.92 -5.90 32.93
C SER A 692 37.72 -5.64 31.44
N LEU A 693 37.69 -4.36 31.07
CA LEU A 693 37.41 -3.87 29.73
C LEU A 693 38.73 -3.51 29.04
N ALA A 694 39.13 -4.31 28.06
CA ALA A 694 40.27 -4.02 27.19
C ALA A 694 39.91 -2.98 26.11
N GLY A 695 40.91 -2.35 25.49
CA GLY A 695 40.68 -1.33 24.46
C GLY A 695 40.02 -0.05 24.98
N ALA A 696 40.03 0.13 26.31
CA ALA A 696 39.58 1.35 26.96
C ALA A 696 40.67 2.44 26.88
N GLU A 697 40.28 3.68 27.17
CA GLU A 697 41.14 4.85 27.21
C GLU A 697 41.33 5.34 28.66
N GLU A 698 42.38 6.13 28.93
CA GLU A 698 42.50 6.83 30.20
C GLU A 698 41.32 7.81 30.36
N GLY A 699 40.71 7.82 31.56
CA GLY A 699 39.47 8.56 31.78
C GLY A 699 38.19 7.89 31.26
N THR A 700 38.25 6.62 30.81
CA THR A 700 37.04 5.83 30.52
C THR A 700 36.14 5.73 31.75
N ARG A 701 34.87 6.12 31.59
CA ARG A 701 33.83 6.00 32.61
C ARG A 701 33.00 4.76 32.34
N ILE A 702 32.47 4.13 33.39
CA ILE A 702 31.59 2.96 33.31
C ILE A 702 30.35 3.25 34.15
N VAL A 703 29.17 3.13 33.54
CA VAL A 703 27.89 3.52 34.13
C VAL A 703 26.86 2.39 33.99
N ASP A 704 26.20 2.03 35.08
CA ASP A 704 25.03 1.15 35.08
C ASP A 704 23.79 1.94 34.64
N VAL A 705 23.20 1.53 33.51
CA VAL A 705 22.02 2.15 32.87
C VAL A 705 20.81 1.21 32.87
N THR A 706 20.80 0.22 33.77
CA THR A 706 19.71 -0.78 33.91
C THR A 706 18.39 -0.14 34.35
N ASP A 707 18.45 0.99 35.05
CA ASP A 707 17.32 1.84 35.41
C ASP A 707 17.67 3.30 35.07
N PRO A 708 16.98 3.96 34.12
CA PRO A 708 17.28 5.34 33.74
C PRO A 708 16.97 6.36 34.85
N ARG A 709 16.14 6.01 35.85
CA ARG A 709 15.83 6.87 37.01
C ARG A 709 16.83 6.69 38.15
N ALA A 710 17.57 5.58 38.17
CA ALA A 710 18.44 5.18 39.29
C ALA A 710 19.84 4.75 38.81
N GLY A 711 20.36 5.41 37.77
CA GLY A 711 21.65 5.11 37.17
C GLY A 711 22.83 5.32 38.13
N VAL A 712 23.89 4.50 37.95
CA VAL A 712 25.05 4.46 38.86
C VAL A 712 26.37 4.54 38.10
N GLU A 713 27.15 5.60 38.33
CA GLU A 713 28.53 5.70 37.85
C GLU A 713 29.47 4.92 38.77
N LEU A 714 30.32 4.06 38.19
CA LEU A 714 31.21 3.16 38.92
C LEU A 714 32.61 3.76 39.08
N GLU A 715 33.25 3.49 40.21
CA GLU A 715 34.68 3.72 40.36
C GLU A 715 35.47 2.79 39.40
N VAL A 716 36.21 3.40 38.46
CA VAL A 716 37.04 2.71 37.46
C VAL A 716 38.50 2.81 37.85
N SER A 717 39.20 1.67 37.93
CA SER A 717 40.68 1.66 37.96
C SER A 717 41.24 1.42 36.56
N TRP A 718 42.14 2.31 36.13
CA TRP A 718 42.85 2.24 34.85
C TRP A 718 44.21 1.53 35.00
N ASP A 719 44.53 0.64 34.06
CA ASP A 719 45.85 0.04 33.88
C ASP A 719 46.45 0.50 32.55
N ALA A 720 47.29 1.54 32.62
CA ALA A 720 47.96 2.15 31.48
C ALA A 720 48.92 1.20 30.73
N ALA A 721 49.38 0.11 31.36
CA ALA A 721 50.30 -0.84 30.72
C ALA A 721 49.58 -1.88 29.86
N SER A 722 48.28 -2.14 30.12
CA SER A 722 47.46 -3.10 29.36
C SER A 722 46.28 -2.46 28.61
N ALA A 723 46.06 -1.15 28.76
CA ALA A 723 44.89 -0.43 28.27
C ALA A 723 43.56 -1.04 28.75
N VAL A 724 43.51 -1.37 30.05
CA VAL A 724 42.35 -2.01 30.69
C VAL A 724 41.72 -1.10 31.75
N ALA A 725 40.43 -0.84 31.60
CA ALA A 725 39.58 -0.27 32.65
C ALA A 725 38.93 -1.41 33.47
N ARG A 726 38.85 -1.27 34.81
CA ARG A 726 38.17 -2.26 35.68
C ARG A 726 37.19 -1.61 36.64
N ALA A 727 36.02 -2.22 36.81
CA ALA A 727 34.97 -1.76 37.72
C ALA A 727 34.19 -2.96 38.32
N VAL A 728 33.50 -2.74 39.45
CA VAL A 728 32.69 -3.77 40.14
C VAL A 728 31.20 -3.45 40.03
N VAL A 729 30.46 -4.36 39.39
CA VAL A 729 29.06 -4.15 38.96
C VAL A 729 28.08 -4.07 40.15
N PRO A 730 27.12 -3.12 40.19
CA PRO A 730 26.25 -2.90 41.35
C PRO A 730 25.34 -4.08 41.73
N GLY A 731 25.52 -4.60 42.95
CA GLY A 731 24.82 -5.81 43.44
C GLY A 731 23.39 -5.62 43.98
N GLY A 732 22.78 -4.44 43.84
CA GLY A 732 21.56 -4.05 44.56
C GLY A 732 20.20 -4.17 43.83
N TRP A 733 20.19 -4.39 42.51
CA TRP A 733 18.96 -4.55 41.73
C TRP A 733 18.47 -6.00 41.74
N ARG A 734 17.15 -6.19 41.56
CA ARG A 734 16.38 -7.47 41.64
C ARG A 734 17.26 -8.72 41.49
N LEU A 735 17.62 -9.32 42.64
CA LEU A 735 18.61 -10.40 42.78
C LEU A 735 18.49 -11.45 41.67
N GLY A 736 19.55 -11.56 40.85
CA GLY A 736 19.69 -12.59 39.82
C GLY A 736 19.59 -12.11 38.37
N LYS A 737 19.08 -10.90 38.09
CA LYS A 737 19.20 -10.32 36.74
C LYS A 737 20.58 -9.69 36.51
N ALA A 738 21.07 -9.78 35.28
CA ALA A 738 22.26 -9.04 34.83
C ALA A 738 21.99 -7.53 34.82
N ARG A 739 23.07 -6.74 34.82
CA ARG A 739 23.05 -5.29 34.61
C ARG A 739 23.41 -4.97 33.17
N THR A 740 22.82 -3.92 32.62
CA THR A 740 23.30 -3.28 31.39
C THR A 740 24.16 -2.08 31.77
N LEU A 741 25.38 -2.04 31.25
CA LEU A 741 26.34 -0.98 31.49
C LEU A 741 26.83 -0.38 30.16
N ILE A 742 27.20 0.89 30.20
CA ILE A 742 27.92 1.56 29.11
C ILE A 742 29.27 2.01 29.65
N ALA A 743 30.33 1.65 28.92
CA ALA A 743 31.65 2.23 29.06
C ALA A 743 31.91 3.21 27.91
N PHE A 744 32.49 4.37 28.23
CA PHE A 744 32.83 5.38 27.23
C PHE A 744 34.08 6.18 27.62
N GLY A 745 34.99 6.36 26.66
CA GLY A 745 36.16 7.22 26.76
C GLY A 745 35.81 8.71 26.71
N PRO A 746 36.74 9.62 27.10
CA PRO A 746 36.48 11.06 27.14
C PRO A 746 36.12 11.65 25.78
N GLY A 747 36.60 11.06 24.67
CA GLY A 747 36.27 11.48 23.30
C GLY A 747 34.92 10.97 22.77
N ARG A 748 34.11 10.29 23.59
CA ARG A 748 32.83 9.65 23.17
C ARG A 748 31.57 10.34 23.71
N LEU A 749 31.75 11.55 24.25
CA LEU A 749 30.67 12.43 24.66
C LEU A 749 30.04 13.10 23.43
N VAL A 750 28.71 13.13 23.37
CA VAL A 750 27.96 13.60 22.19
C VAL A 750 27.17 14.87 22.53
N ALA A 751 27.08 15.83 21.62
CA ALA A 751 26.09 16.92 21.74
C ALA A 751 24.71 16.41 21.27
N PRO A 752 23.58 16.83 21.88
CA PRO A 752 22.25 16.58 21.33
C PRO A 752 22.17 17.01 19.87
N ASP A 753 21.39 16.30 19.07
CA ASP A 753 21.29 16.56 17.64
C ASP A 753 20.57 17.91 17.38
N GLU A 754 19.78 18.38 18.35
CA GLU A 754 19.31 19.77 18.50
C GLU A 754 19.23 20.16 19.99
N VAL A 755 19.49 21.44 20.32
CA VAL A 755 19.24 22.05 21.64
C VAL A 755 18.31 23.25 21.43
N LYS A 756 17.01 23.02 21.53
CA LYS A 756 15.95 23.96 21.13
C LYS A 756 15.26 24.56 22.35
N ARG A 757 14.91 25.85 22.28
CA ARG A 757 14.10 26.53 23.29
C ARG A 757 12.66 26.01 23.25
N ASN A 758 12.04 25.75 24.41
CA ASN A 758 10.60 25.56 24.47
C ASN A 758 9.83 26.86 24.20
N VAL A 759 8.76 26.76 23.41
CA VAL A 759 7.75 27.81 23.22
C VAL A 759 6.57 27.46 24.14
N PRO A 760 6.30 28.23 25.22
CA PRO A 760 5.32 27.79 26.21
C PRO A 760 3.87 27.73 25.68
N SER A 761 3.26 26.55 25.75
CA SER A 761 1.94 26.23 25.20
C SER A 761 1.04 25.49 26.21
N SER A 762 -0.26 25.42 25.95
CA SER A 762 -1.27 24.87 26.88
C SER A 762 -2.58 24.43 26.20
N TRP A 763 -2.54 24.15 24.90
CA TRP A 763 -3.69 23.80 24.06
C TRP A 763 -4.41 22.53 24.52
N SER A 764 -3.71 21.58 25.13
CA SER A 764 -4.30 20.38 25.75
C SER A 764 -5.23 20.68 26.93
N THR A 765 -5.17 21.90 27.46
CA THR A 765 -6.01 22.41 28.57
C THR A 765 -6.89 23.60 28.18
N ASP A 766 -6.92 23.98 26.89
CA ASP A 766 -7.73 25.09 26.39
C ASP A 766 -9.21 24.70 26.19
N GLU A 767 -10.05 25.02 27.19
CA GLU A 767 -11.51 24.87 27.10
C GLU A 767 -12.18 25.91 26.16
N SER A 768 -11.43 26.76 25.46
CA SER A 768 -12.02 27.75 24.55
C SER A 768 -12.69 27.13 23.32
N LYS A 769 -13.85 27.69 22.95
CA LYS A 769 -14.62 27.28 21.79
C LYS A 769 -14.14 28.02 20.54
N ALA A 770 -14.02 27.31 19.43
CA ALA A 770 -13.74 27.89 18.12
C ALA A 770 -14.67 27.31 17.05
N ASP A 771 -15.11 28.13 16.11
CA ASP A 771 -15.73 27.61 14.89
C ASP A 771 -14.66 26.89 14.06
N LEU A 772 -13.51 27.52 13.82
CA LEU A 772 -12.40 26.96 13.04
C LEU A 772 -11.12 26.81 13.87
N THR A 773 -10.54 25.60 13.86
CA THR A 773 -9.18 25.35 14.35
C THR A 773 -8.26 25.05 13.16
N VAL A 774 -7.26 25.90 12.94
CA VAL A 774 -6.22 25.67 11.94
C VAL A 774 -4.99 25.09 12.61
N VAL A 775 -4.67 23.82 12.34
CA VAL A 775 -3.42 23.18 12.78
C VAL A 775 -2.40 23.34 11.65
N THR A 776 -1.22 23.85 11.96
CA THR A 776 -0.21 24.20 10.97
C THR A 776 1.21 23.95 11.46
N ASN A 777 2.19 24.24 10.61
CA ASN A 777 3.60 24.34 10.99
C ASN A 777 3.97 25.82 11.12
N ALA A 778 4.83 26.20 12.07
CA ALA A 778 5.36 27.57 12.21
C ALA A 778 5.76 28.25 10.88
N ALA A 779 6.30 27.50 9.90
CA ALA A 779 6.65 28.03 8.58
C ALA A 779 5.48 28.65 7.80
N PHE A 780 4.23 28.29 8.12
CA PHE A 780 3.01 28.74 7.45
C PHE A 780 2.07 29.56 8.35
N GLU A 781 2.47 29.86 9.59
CA GLU A 781 1.65 30.55 10.58
C GLU A 781 1.09 31.90 10.06
N ALA A 782 1.87 32.64 9.26
CA ALA A 782 1.44 33.87 8.63
C ALA A 782 0.23 33.69 7.68
N ALA A 783 0.21 32.60 6.91
CA ALA A 783 -0.90 32.27 6.00
C ALA A 783 -2.12 31.75 6.78
N ALA A 784 -1.89 30.93 7.81
CA ALA A 784 -2.94 30.47 8.72
C ALA A 784 -3.64 31.64 9.44
N ASN A 785 -2.87 32.62 9.91
CA ASN A 785 -3.38 33.85 10.53
C ASN A 785 -4.15 34.73 9.54
N ALA A 786 -3.67 34.87 8.29
CA ALA A 786 -4.37 35.63 7.26
C ALA A 786 -5.77 35.05 6.94
N LEU A 787 -5.86 33.72 6.78
CA LEU A 787 -7.15 33.04 6.59
C LEU A 787 -8.04 33.14 7.83
N SER A 788 -7.47 32.94 9.03
CA SER A 788 -8.22 33.02 10.29
C SER A 788 -8.80 34.42 10.53
N GLY A 789 -8.03 35.48 10.29
CA GLY A 789 -8.49 36.86 10.35
C GLY A 789 -9.60 37.17 9.33
N PHE A 790 -9.52 36.59 8.13
CA PHE A 790 -10.61 36.68 7.16
C PHE A 790 -11.88 35.97 7.64
N ARG A 791 -11.78 34.77 8.23
CA ARG A 791 -12.94 34.07 8.82
C ARG A 791 -13.53 34.79 10.03
N GLN A 792 -12.70 35.42 10.86
CA GLN A 792 -13.14 36.33 11.92
C GLN A 792 -13.90 37.54 11.36
N SER A 793 -13.49 38.10 10.22
CA SER A 793 -14.25 39.16 9.52
C SER A 793 -15.62 38.70 8.97
N GLN A 794 -15.80 37.38 8.79
CA GLN A 794 -17.08 36.75 8.44
C GLN A 794 -17.89 36.31 9.68
N GLY A 795 -17.43 36.60 10.90
CA GLY A 795 -18.12 36.27 12.14
C GLY A 795 -17.91 34.84 12.65
N LEU A 796 -16.89 34.12 12.15
CA LEU A 796 -16.46 32.84 12.73
C LEU A 796 -15.36 33.07 13.76
N SER A 797 -15.45 32.44 14.93
CA SER A 797 -14.31 32.33 15.86
C SER A 797 -13.27 31.38 15.29
N ALA A 798 -11.99 31.78 15.28
CA ALA A 798 -10.91 30.99 14.67
C ALA A 798 -9.61 31.08 15.47
N ARG A 799 -8.91 29.95 15.62
CA ARG A 799 -7.58 29.83 16.23
C ARG A 799 -6.58 29.14 15.30
N VAL A 800 -5.30 29.53 15.42
CA VAL A 800 -4.15 28.90 14.76
C VAL A 800 -3.32 28.20 15.84
N VAL A 801 -2.87 26.99 15.55
CA VAL A 801 -2.12 26.12 16.46
C VAL A 801 -0.90 25.56 15.73
N ASP A 802 0.30 25.74 16.27
CA ASP A 802 1.50 25.07 15.74
C ASP A 802 1.50 23.60 16.17
N VAL A 803 1.82 22.71 15.25
CA VAL A 803 1.83 21.27 15.49
C VAL A 803 2.98 20.84 16.43
N GLU A 804 4.05 21.64 16.52
CA GLU A 804 5.12 21.46 17.52
C GLU A 804 4.57 21.55 18.95
N ASP A 805 3.68 22.50 19.26
CA ASP A 805 3.05 22.61 20.58
C ASP A 805 2.27 21.34 20.92
N LEU A 806 1.53 20.80 19.94
CA LEU A 806 0.75 19.59 20.13
C LEU A 806 1.64 18.36 20.37
N TYR A 807 2.80 18.27 19.72
CA TYR A 807 3.77 17.21 20.05
C TYR A 807 4.35 17.42 21.45
N ASP A 808 4.71 18.64 21.79
CA ASP A 808 5.34 19.01 23.06
C ASP A 808 4.41 18.76 24.27
N GLU A 809 3.11 18.99 24.13
CA GLU A 809 2.11 18.72 25.16
C GLU A 809 1.65 17.24 25.20
N LEU A 810 1.34 16.62 24.05
CA LEU A 810 0.59 15.36 23.99
C LEU A 810 1.40 14.12 23.61
N SER A 811 2.61 14.28 23.07
CA SER A 811 3.53 13.18 22.71
C SER A 811 4.97 13.43 23.17
N PHE A 812 5.15 14.19 24.25
CA PHE A 812 6.43 14.44 24.92
C PHE A 812 7.52 15.09 24.02
N GLY A 813 7.10 15.81 22.97
CA GLY A 813 7.96 16.39 21.94
C GLY A 813 8.33 15.44 20.80
N ALA A 814 7.90 14.17 20.84
CA ALA A 814 8.04 13.26 19.71
C ALA A 814 6.93 13.50 18.68
N LYS A 815 7.29 13.59 17.39
CA LYS A 815 6.34 13.76 16.30
C LYS A 815 5.39 12.55 16.17
N ASP A 816 4.10 12.78 16.39
CA ASP A 816 3.04 11.78 16.25
C ASP A 816 1.70 12.43 15.82
N PRO A 817 1.06 12.02 14.71
CA PRO A 817 -0.28 12.50 14.34
C PRO A 817 -1.38 12.17 15.37
N ALA A 818 -1.17 11.23 16.29
CA ALA A 818 -2.08 10.99 17.40
C ALA A 818 -2.28 12.24 18.28
N SER A 819 -1.29 13.13 18.37
CA SER A 819 -1.38 14.39 19.12
C SER A 819 -2.36 15.37 18.47
N ILE A 820 -2.39 15.45 17.13
CA ILE A 820 -3.37 16.25 16.38
C ILE A 820 -4.79 15.72 16.64
N ARG A 821 -4.99 14.39 16.54
CA ARG A 821 -6.29 13.75 16.79
C ARG A 821 -6.75 13.95 18.24
N THR A 822 -5.84 13.80 19.21
CA THR A 822 -6.13 13.92 20.64
C THR A 822 -6.52 15.35 21.00
N TYR A 823 -5.80 16.34 20.47
CA TYR A 823 -6.16 17.74 20.61
C TYR A 823 -7.53 18.06 20.00
N LEU A 824 -7.77 17.66 18.74
CA LEU A 824 -9.04 17.93 18.06
C LEU A 824 -10.23 17.26 18.78
N ALA A 825 -10.03 16.07 19.36
CA ALA A 825 -11.05 15.35 20.14
C ALA A 825 -11.38 16.00 21.49
N GLY A 826 -10.41 16.67 22.12
CA GLY A 826 -10.62 17.45 23.35
C GLY A 826 -11.18 18.86 23.07
N SER A 827 -10.92 19.40 21.88
CA SER A 827 -11.29 20.77 21.50
C SER A 827 -12.78 20.89 21.15
N ASP A 828 -13.44 21.95 21.63
CA ASP A 828 -14.76 22.35 21.11
C ASP A 828 -14.59 23.17 19.82
N SER A 829 -14.23 22.45 18.75
CA SER A 829 -14.00 22.96 17.39
C SER A 829 -15.14 22.52 16.47
N ARG A 830 -15.71 23.41 15.66
CA ARG A 830 -16.75 23.03 14.67
C ARG A 830 -16.21 22.56 13.33
N TYR A 831 -15.04 23.04 12.94
CA TYR A 831 -14.33 22.71 11.70
C TYR A 831 -12.82 22.65 11.99
N ALA A 832 -12.11 21.75 11.29
CA ALA A 832 -10.66 21.63 11.36
C ALA A 832 -10.01 21.92 10.00
N LEU A 833 -8.89 22.63 9.97
CA LEU A 833 -8.10 22.86 8.75
C LEU A 833 -6.64 22.50 9.01
N LEU A 834 -6.09 21.63 8.17
CA LEU A 834 -4.68 21.24 8.19
C LEU A 834 -3.92 22.10 7.17
N LEU A 835 -3.00 22.94 7.60
CA LEU A 835 -2.20 23.79 6.71
C LEU A 835 -0.74 23.33 6.71
N GLY A 836 -0.40 22.53 5.70
CA GLY A 836 0.90 21.91 5.47
C GLY A 836 0.74 20.58 4.73
N ASP A 837 1.77 20.17 4.01
CA ASP A 837 1.80 18.89 3.30
C ASP A 837 2.20 17.69 4.18
N ALA A 838 2.01 16.46 3.69
CA ALA A 838 2.48 15.22 4.33
C ALA A 838 3.21 14.28 3.35
N THR A 839 3.73 13.15 3.83
CA THR A 839 4.40 12.13 3.01
C THR A 839 4.24 10.73 3.61
N ILE A 840 4.35 9.69 2.78
CA ILE A 840 4.54 8.31 3.24
C ILE A 840 5.90 8.08 3.92
N ASP A 841 6.88 8.96 3.70
CA ASP A 841 8.26 8.83 4.18
C ASP A 841 8.70 9.99 5.11
N PRO A 842 8.07 10.17 6.29
CA PRO A 842 8.44 11.23 7.24
C PRO A 842 9.84 11.01 7.84
N ARG A 843 10.35 9.78 7.77
CA ARG A 843 11.70 9.39 8.21
C ARG A 843 12.77 9.58 7.14
N ASN A 844 12.38 9.96 5.92
CA ASN A 844 13.25 10.18 4.76
C ASN A 844 14.12 8.95 4.37
N PHE A 845 13.59 7.74 4.58
CA PHE A 845 14.26 6.47 4.30
C PHE A 845 14.55 6.23 2.80
N ILE A 846 13.62 6.59 1.90
CA ILE A 846 13.82 6.51 0.45
C ILE A 846 14.40 7.81 -0.14
N GLY A 847 14.76 8.77 0.72
CA GLY A 847 15.34 10.05 0.33
C GLY A 847 14.34 11.09 -0.17
N GLY A 848 13.04 10.79 -0.17
CA GLY A 848 11.95 11.64 -0.70
C GLY A 848 11.55 12.85 0.18
N GLY A 849 12.52 13.50 0.80
CA GLY A 849 12.29 14.60 1.75
C GLY A 849 11.64 15.85 1.14
N GLY A 850 10.93 16.60 1.99
CA GLY A 850 10.31 17.90 1.65
C GLY A 850 8.79 17.97 1.82
N GLY A 851 8.11 16.82 1.90
CA GLY A 851 6.66 16.76 2.15
C GLY A 851 6.26 16.69 3.63
N ASP A 852 7.17 16.43 4.57
CA ASP A 852 6.81 16.06 5.95
C ASP A 852 6.53 17.23 6.93
N LEU A 853 5.66 18.15 6.55
CA LEU A 853 5.48 19.43 7.26
C LEU A 853 4.34 19.41 8.28
N LEU A 854 3.24 18.70 7.97
CA LEU A 854 2.10 18.46 8.85
C LEU A 854 1.52 17.07 8.52
N PRO A 855 1.73 16.03 9.35
CA PRO A 855 1.47 14.65 8.97
C PRO A 855 0.00 14.36 8.63
N THR A 856 -0.24 13.20 8.01
CA THR A 856 -1.55 12.57 7.87
C THR A 856 -1.51 11.15 8.43
N LYS A 857 -2.67 10.53 8.64
CA LYS A 857 -2.75 9.11 8.92
C LYS A 857 -2.82 8.32 7.62
N LEU A 858 -1.99 7.29 7.50
CA LEU A 858 -2.18 6.25 6.49
C LEU A 858 -3.12 5.18 7.07
N VAL A 859 -4.24 4.94 6.41
CA VAL A 859 -5.26 3.95 6.80
C VAL A 859 -5.33 2.83 5.75
N PRO A 860 -5.61 1.57 6.13
CA PRO A 860 -5.86 0.51 5.15
C PRO A 860 -7.22 0.74 4.46
N ALA A 861 -7.17 0.86 3.13
CA ALA A 861 -8.31 0.65 2.23
C ALA A 861 -8.19 -0.75 1.59
N THR A 862 -9.13 -1.12 0.72
CA THR A 862 -9.18 -2.44 0.06
C THR A 862 -7.91 -2.79 -0.71
N TYR A 863 -7.33 -1.82 -1.44
CA TYR A 863 -6.22 -2.05 -2.37
C TYR A 863 -4.86 -1.54 -1.90
N LEU A 864 -4.83 -0.53 -1.02
CA LEU A 864 -3.60 0.06 -0.47
C LEU A 864 -3.82 0.79 0.85
N LYS A 865 -2.74 0.98 1.63
CA LYS A 865 -2.69 2.00 2.67
C LYS A 865 -2.52 3.38 2.03
N THR A 866 -3.44 4.29 2.31
CA THR A 866 -3.39 5.68 1.79
C THR A 866 -3.84 6.70 2.83
N ALA A 867 -3.70 7.98 2.51
CA ALA A 867 -3.98 9.12 3.39
C ALA A 867 -5.47 9.22 3.77
N SER A 868 -5.73 9.55 5.03
CA SER A 868 -7.05 9.90 5.53
C SER A 868 -6.94 10.98 6.60
N ASP A 869 -7.28 12.22 6.24
CA ASP A 869 -7.39 13.30 7.22
C ASP A 869 -8.68 13.18 8.05
N ASP A 870 -9.73 12.51 7.54
CA ASP A 870 -10.91 12.13 8.31
C ASP A 870 -10.54 11.36 9.60
N TRP A 871 -9.45 10.58 9.62
CA TRP A 871 -8.98 9.89 10.82
C TRP A 871 -8.69 10.81 12.02
N PHE A 872 -8.32 12.08 11.78
CA PHE A 872 -8.10 13.06 12.84
C PHE A 872 -9.40 13.50 13.53
N VAL A 873 -10.55 13.27 12.90
CA VAL A 873 -11.89 13.73 13.33
C VAL A 873 -12.94 12.61 13.39
N ASP A 874 -12.63 11.40 12.93
CA ASP A 874 -13.36 10.14 13.14
C ASP A 874 -13.08 9.61 14.57
N PHE A 875 -13.49 10.41 15.57
CA PHE A 875 -13.13 10.20 16.98
C PHE A 875 -13.63 8.85 17.51
N ASP A 876 -14.85 8.45 17.14
CA ASP A 876 -15.50 7.19 17.53
C ASP A 876 -15.19 6.00 16.62
N GLN A 877 -14.42 6.22 15.54
CA GLN A 877 -13.99 5.20 14.57
C GLN A 877 -15.14 4.58 13.74
N THR A 878 -16.27 5.28 13.62
CA THR A 878 -17.41 4.89 12.78
C THR A 878 -17.09 4.93 11.27
N GLY A 879 -15.95 5.49 10.88
CA GLY A 879 -15.57 5.68 9.48
C GLY A 879 -16.23 6.92 8.86
N THR A 880 -16.55 7.93 9.67
CA THR A 880 -17.16 9.20 9.24
C THR A 880 -16.70 10.33 10.16
N ALA A 881 -16.20 11.43 9.59
CA ALA A 881 -15.74 12.58 10.36
C ALA A 881 -16.81 13.14 11.33
N SER A 882 -16.46 13.34 12.60
CA SER A 882 -17.33 13.95 13.63
C SER A 882 -17.50 15.47 13.44
N ILE A 883 -16.50 16.13 12.87
CA ILE A 883 -16.51 17.53 12.44
C ILE A 883 -15.88 17.63 11.04
N PRO A 884 -16.29 18.55 10.15
CA PRO A 884 -15.68 18.64 8.83
C PRO A 884 -14.22 19.07 8.89
N ILE A 885 -13.39 18.44 8.04
CA ILE A 885 -11.96 18.72 7.92
C ILE A 885 -11.60 19.04 6.46
N GLY A 886 -10.54 19.84 6.26
CA GLY A 886 -9.90 20.04 4.97
C GLY A 886 -8.40 20.26 5.12
N ARG A 887 -7.67 20.25 3.99
CA ARG A 887 -6.21 20.45 3.94
C ARG A 887 -5.80 21.49 2.89
N ILE A 888 -4.83 22.32 3.25
CA ILE A 888 -4.00 23.12 2.33
C ILE A 888 -2.64 22.43 2.27
N ALA A 889 -2.40 21.65 1.21
CA ALA A 889 -1.22 20.82 1.01
C ALA A 889 -0.14 21.64 0.28
N VAL A 890 0.80 22.18 1.06
CA VAL A 890 1.79 23.17 0.60
C VAL A 890 3.16 22.89 1.20
N ARG A 891 4.21 23.12 0.41
CA ARG A 891 5.62 22.85 0.80
C ARG A 891 6.41 24.14 1.07
N THR A 892 5.99 25.29 0.56
CA THR A 892 6.64 26.59 0.81
C THR A 892 5.69 27.65 1.38
N PRO A 893 6.19 28.68 2.11
CA PRO A 893 5.36 29.79 2.58
C PRO A 893 4.77 30.63 1.43
N ALA A 894 5.40 30.59 0.25
CA ALA A 894 4.87 31.21 -0.97
C ALA A 894 3.63 30.48 -1.47
N ASP A 895 3.66 29.14 -1.55
CA ASP A 895 2.49 28.32 -1.86
C ASP A 895 1.37 28.56 -0.84
N ALA A 896 1.69 28.50 0.46
CA ALA A 896 0.73 28.73 1.53
C ALA A 896 0.00 30.07 1.40
N SER A 897 0.76 31.14 1.11
CA SER A 897 0.20 32.47 0.87
C SER A 897 -0.67 32.50 -0.39
N ALA A 898 -0.20 31.92 -1.50
CA ALA A 898 -0.93 31.90 -2.77
C ALA A 898 -2.26 31.13 -2.68
N VAL A 899 -2.31 30.00 -1.96
CA VAL A 899 -3.55 29.24 -1.74
C VAL A 899 -4.53 30.01 -0.85
N VAL A 900 -4.03 30.66 0.22
CA VAL A 900 -4.86 31.46 1.13
C VAL A 900 -5.42 32.71 0.42
N ASP A 901 -4.60 33.45 -0.33
CA ASP A 901 -5.06 34.57 -1.15
C ASP A 901 -6.11 34.15 -2.18
N LYS A 902 -5.96 32.96 -2.78
CA LYS A 902 -6.93 32.38 -3.73
C LYS A 902 -8.29 32.10 -3.07
N LEU A 903 -8.29 31.52 -1.87
CA LEU A 903 -9.49 31.28 -1.05
C LEU A 903 -10.17 32.59 -0.63
N ILE A 904 -9.40 33.54 -0.09
CA ILE A 904 -9.87 34.88 0.33
C ILE A 904 -10.46 35.65 -0.86
N SER A 905 -9.85 35.55 -2.04
CA SER A 905 -10.31 36.21 -3.27
C SER A 905 -11.70 35.72 -3.70
N ILE A 906 -11.91 34.40 -3.77
CA ILE A 906 -13.20 33.82 -4.18
C ILE A 906 -14.31 34.15 -3.17
N ASP A 907 -14.07 33.96 -1.88
CA ASP A 907 -15.09 34.29 -0.86
C ASP A 907 -15.32 35.80 -0.73
N GLY A 908 -14.28 36.63 -0.87
CA GLY A 908 -14.39 38.08 -0.87
C GLY A 908 -15.17 38.62 -2.08
N SER A 909 -15.14 37.90 -3.21
CA SER A 909 -15.88 38.29 -4.41
C SER A 909 -17.41 38.14 -4.20
N ARG A 910 -18.12 39.27 -4.12
CA ARG A 910 -19.59 39.32 -4.17
C ARG A 910 -20.05 39.13 -5.62
N SER A 911 -19.92 37.91 -6.12
CA SER A 911 -19.91 37.58 -7.54
C SER A 911 -21.30 37.56 -8.19
N SER A 912 -21.76 38.71 -8.70
CA SER A 912 -22.71 38.76 -9.81
C SER A 912 -22.02 38.36 -11.15
N ALA A 913 -21.16 37.34 -11.12
CA ALA A 913 -20.26 36.99 -12.20
C ALA A 913 -20.88 35.91 -13.10
N PRO A 914 -20.74 35.96 -14.44
CA PRO A 914 -21.35 34.99 -15.36
C PRO A 914 -20.91 33.52 -15.19
N TRP A 915 -19.87 33.24 -14.40
CA TRP A 915 -19.48 31.87 -14.04
C TRP A 915 -20.23 31.32 -12.82
N ALA A 916 -20.76 32.18 -11.94
CA ALA A 916 -21.39 31.78 -10.68
C ALA A 916 -22.76 31.11 -10.86
N THR A 917 -23.29 31.07 -12.09
CA THR A 917 -24.51 30.32 -12.46
C THR A 917 -24.24 29.24 -13.51
N LYS A 918 -22.99 28.75 -13.62
CA LYS A 918 -22.62 27.62 -14.48
C LYS A 918 -22.26 26.39 -13.65
N VAL A 919 -22.65 25.21 -14.14
CA VAL A 919 -22.09 23.90 -13.74
C VAL A 919 -21.49 23.24 -14.98
N VAL A 920 -20.30 22.68 -14.85
CA VAL A 920 -19.62 21.95 -15.92
C VAL A 920 -19.41 20.50 -15.49
N HIS A 921 -19.82 19.55 -16.34
CA HIS A 921 -19.53 18.13 -16.18
C HIS A 921 -18.61 17.64 -17.30
N VAL A 922 -17.79 16.65 -16.98
CA VAL A 922 -16.95 15.93 -17.92
C VAL A 922 -17.13 14.44 -17.66
N ALA A 923 -17.57 13.68 -18.66
CA ALA A 923 -17.61 12.22 -18.60
C ALA A 923 -16.42 11.67 -19.39
N ASP A 924 -15.68 10.75 -18.79
CA ASP A 924 -14.69 9.93 -19.50
C ASP A 924 -15.38 8.98 -20.49
N VAL A 925 -14.59 8.33 -21.36
CA VAL A 925 -15.10 7.28 -22.25
C VAL A 925 -15.61 6.12 -21.40
N ASP A 926 -16.87 5.71 -21.60
CA ASP A 926 -17.45 4.55 -20.92
C ASP A 926 -16.58 3.30 -21.06
N ASP A 927 -16.28 2.67 -19.92
CA ASP A 927 -15.33 1.57 -19.84
C ASP A 927 -16.04 0.20 -19.87
N PRO A 928 -15.80 -0.65 -20.88
CA PRO A 928 -16.38 -1.99 -20.94
C PRO A 928 -16.04 -2.86 -19.72
N ASP A 929 -14.87 -2.64 -19.11
CA ASP A 929 -14.42 -3.33 -17.89
C ASP A 929 -15.31 -3.00 -16.67
N LEU A 930 -16.07 -1.90 -16.71
CA LEU A 930 -16.99 -1.46 -15.64
C LEU A 930 -18.47 -1.74 -15.95
N ALA A 931 -18.80 -2.30 -17.12
CA ALA A 931 -20.18 -2.50 -17.55
C ALA A 931 -21.01 -3.33 -16.52
N PRO A 932 -22.24 -2.92 -16.17
CA PRO A 932 -23.09 -1.92 -16.84
C PRO A 932 -22.94 -0.47 -16.31
N TYR A 933 -21.87 -0.12 -15.61
CA TYR A 933 -21.66 1.26 -15.15
C TYR A 933 -21.17 2.17 -16.29
N SER A 934 -21.95 3.21 -16.60
CA SER A 934 -21.60 4.28 -17.56
C SER A 934 -21.27 5.60 -16.83
N PHE A 935 -20.16 6.22 -17.19
CA PHE A 935 -19.77 7.58 -16.77
C PHE A 935 -20.73 8.63 -17.36
N GLU A 936 -21.13 8.46 -18.62
CA GLU A 936 -22.05 9.37 -19.30
C GLU A 936 -23.45 9.36 -18.66
N GLU A 937 -23.98 8.18 -18.30
CA GLU A 937 -25.21 8.05 -17.52
C GLU A 937 -25.08 8.67 -16.11
N GLN A 938 -23.92 8.55 -15.46
CA GLN A 938 -23.71 9.18 -14.15
C GLN A 938 -23.68 10.71 -14.23
N VAL A 939 -23.08 11.28 -15.29
CA VAL A 939 -23.15 12.71 -15.58
C VAL A 939 -24.59 13.14 -15.90
N ALA A 940 -25.34 12.37 -16.69
CA ALA A 940 -26.76 12.65 -16.94
C ALA A 940 -27.60 12.62 -15.65
N ALA A 941 -27.32 11.70 -14.72
CA ALA A 941 -27.98 11.63 -13.43
C ALA A 941 -27.64 12.82 -12.51
N LEU A 942 -26.37 13.25 -12.46
CA LEU A 942 -25.95 14.47 -11.73
C LEU A 942 -26.59 15.73 -12.32
N ASN A 943 -26.67 15.83 -13.65
CA ASN A 943 -27.39 16.89 -14.34
C ASN A 943 -28.86 17.00 -13.93
N GLY A 944 -29.51 15.87 -13.59
CA GLY A 944 -30.87 15.85 -13.06
C GLY A 944 -31.04 16.57 -11.71
N LEU A 945 -29.98 16.63 -10.89
CA LEU A 945 -30.00 17.25 -9.56
C LEU A 945 -29.63 18.75 -9.58
N VAL A 946 -28.96 19.24 -10.63
CA VAL A 946 -28.58 20.66 -10.75
C VAL A 946 -29.81 21.56 -10.84
N SER A 947 -29.93 22.50 -9.90
CA SER A 947 -31.05 23.43 -9.73
C SER A 947 -31.38 24.24 -11.01
N PRO A 948 -32.67 24.51 -11.33
CA PRO A 948 -33.08 25.17 -12.58
C PRO A 948 -32.52 26.57 -12.86
N GLY A 949 -31.87 27.21 -11.89
CA GLY A 949 -31.20 28.51 -12.06
C GLY A 949 -29.82 28.44 -12.72
N PHE A 950 -29.24 27.25 -12.90
CA PHE A 950 -27.89 27.06 -13.41
C PHE A 950 -27.87 26.62 -14.88
N THR A 951 -26.97 27.25 -15.65
CA THR A 951 -26.58 26.79 -16.99
C THR A 951 -25.67 25.57 -16.86
N LYS A 952 -26.01 24.49 -17.57
CA LYS A 952 -25.26 23.23 -17.55
C LYS A 952 -24.39 23.14 -18.81
N THR A 953 -23.27 22.44 -18.76
CA THR A 953 -22.38 22.23 -19.91
C THR A 953 -21.62 20.93 -19.72
N ASP A 954 -21.82 20.00 -20.64
CA ASP A 954 -21.28 18.65 -20.55
C ASP A 954 -20.21 18.45 -21.62
N ILE A 955 -19.12 17.78 -21.27
CA ILE A 955 -18.04 17.37 -22.18
C ILE A 955 -17.95 15.84 -22.10
N LEU A 956 -18.58 15.16 -23.05
CA LEU A 956 -18.56 13.70 -23.15
C LEU A 956 -17.35 13.30 -23.99
N VAL A 957 -16.35 12.65 -23.37
CA VAL A 957 -15.08 12.32 -24.05
C VAL A 957 -15.29 11.29 -25.16
N GLY A 958 -16.30 10.41 -25.04
CA GLY A 958 -16.70 9.46 -26.08
C GLY A 958 -17.16 10.16 -27.38
N ASP A 959 -18.00 11.18 -27.27
CA ASP A 959 -18.53 11.95 -28.42
C ASP A 959 -17.46 12.83 -29.10
N VAL A 960 -16.69 13.61 -28.33
CA VAL A 960 -15.81 14.65 -28.90
C VAL A 960 -14.37 14.18 -29.15
N GLY A 961 -13.95 13.11 -28.48
CA GLY A 961 -12.59 12.60 -28.51
C GLY A 961 -11.59 13.42 -27.66
N ALA A 962 -10.54 12.75 -27.20
CA ALA A 962 -9.67 13.26 -26.14
C ALA A 962 -9.01 14.64 -26.40
N ALA A 963 -8.62 14.93 -27.64
CA ALA A 963 -7.95 16.20 -27.99
C ALA A 963 -8.90 17.42 -27.95
N GLU A 964 -10.14 17.24 -28.40
CA GLU A 964 -11.18 18.27 -28.31
C GLU A 964 -11.67 18.40 -26.87
N ALA A 965 -11.88 17.28 -26.16
CA ALA A 965 -12.22 17.29 -24.74
C ALA A 965 -11.20 18.09 -23.91
N ARG A 966 -9.90 17.83 -24.09
CA ARG A 966 -8.80 18.57 -23.44
C ARG A 966 -8.86 20.07 -23.72
N THR A 967 -9.14 20.45 -24.97
CA THR A 967 -9.30 21.85 -25.39
C THR A 967 -10.51 22.50 -24.71
N GLN A 968 -11.65 21.80 -24.64
CA GLN A 968 -12.85 22.30 -23.98
C GLN A 968 -12.70 22.37 -22.45
N ILE A 969 -12.07 21.37 -21.80
CA ILE A 969 -11.77 21.36 -20.37
C ILE A 969 -10.94 22.60 -19.99
N LEU A 970 -9.84 22.85 -20.70
CA LEU A 970 -9.00 24.04 -20.49
C LEU A 970 -9.79 25.34 -20.74
N ALA A 971 -10.64 25.41 -21.76
CA ALA A 971 -11.48 26.57 -22.01
C ALA A 971 -12.48 26.83 -20.86
N ARG A 972 -13.16 25.78 -20.36
CA ARG A 972 -14.15 25.92 -19.28
C ARG A 972 -13.53 26.24 -17.92
N LEU A 973 -12.35 25.70 -17.60
CA LEU A 973 -11.60 26.08 -16.39
C LEU A 973 -11.22 27.57 -16.41
N ASN A 974 -10.79 28.09 -17.57
CA ASN A 974 -10.45 29.52 -17.73
C ASN A 974 -11.68 30.45 -17.85
N GLU A 975 -12.82 29.98 -18.38
CA GLU A 975 -14.09 30.71 -18.31
C GLU A 975 -14.60 30.82 -16.87
N GLY A 976 -14.55 29.70 -16.14
CA GLY A 976 -15.10 29.54 -14.79
C GLY A 976 -16.47 28.87 -14.75
N ALA A 977 -16.74 28.22 -13.61
CA ALA A 977 -18.02 27.61 -13.23
C ALA A 977 -18.17 27.62 -11.70
N ALA A 978 -19.40 27.64 -11.17
CA ALA A 978 -19.64 27.55 -9.73
C ALA A 978 -19.25 26.17 -9.17
N LEU A 979 -19.49 25.12 -9.96
CA LEU A 979 -19.11 23.74 -9.72
C LEU A 979 -18.58 23.12 -11.02
N PHE A 980 -17.44 22.44 -10.93
CA PHE A 980 -16.85 21.68 -12.02
C PHE A 980 -16.72 20.21 -11.56
N VAL A 981 -17.14 19.25 -12.38
CA VAL A 981 -17.09 17.83 -12.05
C VAL A 981 -16.51 17.03 -13.21
N PHE A 982 -15.57 16.14 -12.90
CA PHE A 982 -15.15 15.05 -13.80
C PHE A 982 -15.66 13.73 -13.23
N VAL A 983 -16.07 12.79 -14.08
CA VAL A 983 -16.48 11.43 -13.69
C VAL A 983 -15.79 10.46 -14.65
N GLY A 984 -14.90 9.61 -14.14
CA GLY A 984 -14.02 8.83 -15.01
C GLY A 984 -12.90 8.09 -14.31
N HIS A 985 -11.89 7.66 -15.08
CA HIS A 985 -10.66 7.15 -14.52
C HIS A 985 -9.67 8.26 -14.16
N GLY A 986 -8.86 8.01 -13.14
CA GLY A 986 -7.83 8.94 -12.67
C GLY A 986 -6.54 8.25 -12.28
N THR A 987 -5.47 9.04 -12.21
CA THR A 987 -4.23 8.69 -11.51
C THR A 987 -3.87 9.80 -10.52
N GLN A 988 -2.70 9.69 -9.88
CA GLN A 988 -2.07 10.80 -9.19
C GLN A 988 -1.89 12.05 -10.08
N SER A 989 -1.81 11.92 -11.42
CA SER A 989 -1.37 13.00 -12.32
C SER A 989 -2.25 13.33 -13.52
N GLN A 990 -3.30 12.55 -13.82
CA GLN A 990 -4.20 12.80 -14.96
C GLN A 990 -5.64 12.31 -14.77
N TRP A 991 -6.51 12.82 -15.64
CA TRP A 991 -7.84 12.29 -15.96
C TRP A 991 -7.81 11.46 -17.25
N SER A 992 -8.65 10.41 -17.29
CA SER A 992 -8.92 9.49 -18.41
C SER A 992 -7.79 8.52 -18.80
N LYS A 993 -8.20 7.33 -19.30
CA LYS A 993 -7.33 6.43 -20.11
C LYS A 993 -6.66 7.18 -21.27
N SER A 994 -7.33 8.22 -21.79
CA SER A 994 -6.88 9.03 -22.94
C SER A 994 -6.12 10.32 -22.58
N ASN A 995 -5.78 10.56 -21.30
CA ASN A 995 -5.01 11.74 -20.85
C ASN A 995 -5.65 13.09 -21.30
N VAL A 996 -6.93 13.27 -20.96
CA VAL A 996 -7.71 14.47 -21.35
C VAL A 996 -7.36 15.71 -20.54
N PHE A 997 -6.74 15.54 -19.37
CA PHE A 997 -6.24 16.63 -18.53
C PHE A 997 -5.17 16.09 -17.56
N ASN A 998 -4.09 16.84 -17.32
CA ASN A 998 -2.98 16.41 -16.46
C ASN A 998 -2.26 17.58 -15.77
N MET A 999 -1.24 17.28 -14.97
CA MET A 999 -0.41 18.27 -14.27
C MET A 999 0.21 19.35 -15.16
N THR A 1000 0.57 19.03 -16.41
CA THR A 1000 1.11 20.01 -17.35
C THR A 1000 0.03 20.99 -17.80
N ASP A 1001 -1.18 20.49 -18.08
CA ASP A 1001 -2.35 21.34 -18.39
C ASP A 1001 -2.74 22.21 -17.19
N ALA A 1002 -2.79 21.62 -15.98
CA ALA A 1002 -3.07 22.34 -14.73
C ALA A 1002 -2.08 23.49 -14.49
N SER A 1003 -0.80 23.29 -14.83
CA SER A 1003 0.25 24.31 -14.71
C SER A 1003 0.10 25.50 -15.69
N THR A 1004 -0.83 25.43 -16.66
CA THR A 1004 -1.16 26.56 -17.57
C THR A 1004 -2.23 27.51 -17.02
N LEU A 1005 -3.03 27.08 -16.04
CA LEU A 1005 -4.16 27.87 -15.52
C LEU A 1005 -3.64 29.10 -14.76
N THR A 1006 -3.97 30.32 -15.19
CA THR A 1006 -3.36 31.53 -14.65
C THR A 1006 -4.34 32.68 -14.44
N GLY A 1007 -3.99 33.61 -13.54
CA GLY A 1007 -4.82 34.77 -13.20
C GLY A 1007 -5.70 34.52 -11.97
N ALA A 1008 -6.81 35.26 -11.87
CA ALA A 1008 -7.75 35.11 -10.77
C ALA A 1008 -8.58 33.82 -10.93
N PRO A 1009 -8.80 33.05 -9.84
CA PRO A 1009 -9.53 31.78 -9.88
C PRO A 1009 -11.01 32.00 -10.23
N ARG A 1010 -11.62 31.02 -10.92
CA ARG A 1010 -13.04 31.09 -11.36
C ARG A 1010 -13.82 29.79 -11.17
N VAL A 1011 -13.25 28.85 -10.43
CA VAL A 1011 -13.89 27.60 -10.04
C VAL A 1011 -13.79 27.50 -8.52
N PRO A 1012 -14.88 27.75 -7.77
CA PRO A 1012 -14.88 27.58 -6.31
C PRO A 1012 -14.63 26.12 -5.91
N VAL A 1013 -15.32 25.17 -6.54
CA VAL A 1013 -15.24 23.75 -6.19
C VAL A 1013 -15.04 22.89 -7.44
N LEU A 1014 -14.05 22.00 -7.40
CA LEU A 1014 -13.79 20.95 -8.38
C LEU A 1014 -13.94 19.57 -7.72
N LEU A 1015 -14.75 18.69 -8.32
CA LEU A 1015 -14.96 17.31 -7.92
C LEU A 1015 -14.46 16.36 -9.04
N PRO A 1016 -13.20 15.88 -8.99
CA PRO A 1016 -12.81 14.72 -9.77
C PRO A 1016 -13.37 13.46 -9.09
N MET A 1017 -14.46 12.92 -9.64
CA MET A 1017 -14.99 11.60 -9.28
C MET A 1017 -14.16 10.53 -10.00
N ASP A 1018 -12.92 10.36 -9.50
CA ASP A 1018 -11.94 9.41 -9.97
C ASP A 1018 -11.02 8.88 -8.84
N CYS A 1019 -9.99 8.12 -9.22
CA CYS A 1019 -9.02 7.52 -8.31
C CYS A 1019 -7.70 8.30 -8.23
N LEU A 1020 -7.06 8.27 -7.06
CA LEU A 1020 -5.69 8.74 -6.78
C LEU A 1020 -5.35 10.23 -7.05
N ASN A 1021 -6.25 11.05 -7.63
CA ASN A 1021 -6.02 12.48 -7.89
C ASN A 1021 -5.56 13.27 -6.65
N GLY A 1022 -5.92 12.81 -5.45
CA GLY A 1022 -5.57 13.35 -4.16
C GLY A 1022 -4.54 12.51 -3.39
N LEU A 1023 -3.71 11.69 -4.03
CA LEU A 1023 -2.60 10.96 -3.39
C LEU A 1023 -1.44 11.92 -3.04
N PHE A 1024 -1.69 12.82 -2.08
CA PHE A 1024 -0.76 13.91 -1.73
C PHE A 1024 0.50 13.45 -0.97
N VAL A 1025 0.52 12.18 -0.55
CA VAL A 1025 1.60 11.60 0.28
C VAL A 1025 2.75 10.98 -0.51
N ASP A 1026 2.76 11.04 -1.85
CA ASP A 1026 3.91 10.51 -2.60
C ASP A 1026 5.15 11.39 -2.41
N ALA A 1027 6.21 10.78 -1.88
CA ALA A 1027 7.47 11.45 -1.56
C ALA A 1027 8.27 11.93 -2.80
N SER A 1028 7.85 11.57 -4.01
CA SER A 1028 8.55 11.88 -5.27
C SER A 1028 7.87 12.94 -6.13
N ALA A 1029 6.56 13.20 -5.95
CA ALA A 1029 5.79 14.12 -6.79
C ALA A 1029 4.54 14.65 -6.08
N ASP A 1030 4.09 15.85 -6.47
CA ASP A 1030 2.74 16.34 -6.16
C ASP A 1030 1.67 15.34 -6.64
N SER A 1031 0.45 15.49 -6.14
CA SER A 1031 -0.80 15.00 -6.74
C SER A 1031 -1.45 16.06 -7.65
N LEU A 1032 -2.41 15.64 -8.50
CA LEU A 1032 -3.11 16.57 -9.42
C LEU A 1032 -3.96 17.57 -8.62
N ALA A 1033 -4.58 17.13 -7.52
CA ALA A 1033 -5.31 18.01 -6.60
C ALA A 1033 -4.39 19.06 -5.95
N GLU A 1034 -3.19 18.69 -5.50
CA GLU A 1034 -2.18 19.64 -5.04
C GLU A 1034 -1.74 20.61 -6.12
N ARG A 1035 -1.44 20.13 -7.34
CA ARG A 1035 -0.99 21.00 -8.43
C ARG A 1035 -2.06 22.04 -8.77
N LEU A 1036 -3.32 21.63 -8.78
CA LEU A 1036 -4.49 22.51 -8.94
C LEU A 1036 -4.70 23.45 -7.74
N GLN A 1037 -4.44 22.98 -6.52
CA GLN A 1037 -4.53 23.80 -5.30
C GLN A 1037 -3.45 24.90 -5.29
N LYS A 1038 -2.19 24.57 -5.59
CA LYS A 1038 -1.05 25.50 -5.62
C LYS A 1038 -1.15 26.51 -6.78
N GLN A 1039 -1.77 26.14 -7.90
CA GLN A 1039 -1.87 27.01 -9.09
C GLN A 1039 -2.85 28.20 -8.93
N SER A 1040 -2.41 29.40 -9.30
CA SER A 1040 -3.17 30.67 -9.20
C SER A 1040 -4.54 30.65 -9.89
N GLY A 1041 -4.61 30.23 -11.16
CA GLY A 1041 -5.86 30.13 -11.91
C GLY A 1041 -6.64 28.84 -11.66
N GLY A 1042 -6.13 27.93 -10.81
CA GLY A 1042 -6.79 26.68 -10.46
C GLY A 1042 -8.00 26.87 -9.53
N PRO A 1043 -8.74 25.80 -9.21
CA PRO A 1043 -9.88 25.86 -8.29
C PRO A 1043 -9.49 26.31 -6.88
N ALA A 1044 -10.44 26.87 -6.12
CA ALA A 1044 -10.21 27.22 -4.71
C ALA A 1044 -10.25 25.99 -3.78
N ALA A 1045 -11.18 25.07 -4.03
CA ALA A 1045 -11.26 23.78 -3.36
C ALA A 1045 -11.35 22.62 -4.37
N ILE A 1046 -10.65 21.53 -4.08
CA ILE A 1046 -10.72 20.27 -4.83
C ILE A 1046 -11.10 19.16 -3.85
N TRP A 1047 -12.04 18.27 -4.18
CA TRP A 1047 -12.39 17.13 -3.34
C TRP A 1047 -12.14 15.81 -4.07
N ALA A 1048 -11.05 15.12 -3.73
CA ALA A 1048 -10.47 14.04 -4.53
C ALA A 1048 -10.07 12.81 -3.70
N SER A 1049 -10.07 11.62 -4.31
CA SER A 1049 -9.59 10.39 -3.67
C SER A 1049 -8.06 10.35 -3.56
N SER A 1050 -7.56 10.03 -2.38
CA SER A 1050 -6.17 9.57 -2.18
C SER A 1050 -5.99 8.08 -2.49
N GLY A 1051 -7.07 7.34 -2.76
CA GLY A 1051 -7.07 5.88 -2.92
C GLY A 1051 -7.59 5.39 -4.28
N LEU A 1052 -7.59 4.07 -4.42
CA LEU A 1052 -8.46 3.36 -5.34
C LEU A 1052 -9.81 3.13 -4.64
N THR A 1053 -10.92 3.45 -5.28
CA THR A 1053 -12.28 3.40 -4.68
C THR A 1053 -13.33 3.03 -5.71
N GLU A 1054 -14.38 2.29 -5.31
CA GLU A 1054 -15.40 1.78 -6.23
C GLU A 1054 -16.26 2.88 -6.87
N ALA A 1055 -16.36 2.90 -8.20
CA ALA A 1055 -16.98 3.99 -8.96
C ALA A 1055 -18.43 4.28 -8.55
N MET A 1056 -19.21 3.25 -8.21
CA MET A 1056 -20.58 3.42 -7.70
C MET A 1056 -20.63 4.21 -6.39
N GLY A 1057 -19.69 4.01 -5.47
CA GLY A 1057 -19.62 4.73 -4.20
C GLY A 1057 -19.27 6.22 -4.41
N GLN A 1058 -18.34 6.50 -5.33
CA GLN A 1058 -17.97 7.87 -5.71
C GLN A 1058 -19.17 8.67 -6.19
N VAL A 1059 -19.99 8.11 -7.10
CA VAL A 1059 -21.16 8.83 -7.63
C VAL A 1059 -22.35 8.85 -6.68
N GLN A 1060 -22.50 7.90 -5.75
CA GLN A 1060 -23.43 8.05 -4.61
C GLN A 1060 -23.04 9.28 -3.77
N MET A 1061 -21.74 9.43 -3.49
CA MET A 1061 -21.20 10.58 -2.77
C MET A 1061 -21.44 11.91 -3.52
N ALA A 1062 -21.20 11.93 -4.84
CA ALA A 1062 -21.48 13.10 -5.69
C ALA A 1062 -22.96 13.49 -5.68
N LYS A 1063 -23.87 12.52 -5.84
CA LYS A 1063 -25.33 12.76 -5.80
C LYS A 1063 -25.75 13.34 -4.46
N SER A 1064 -25.28 12.77 -3.35
CA SER A 1064 -25.58 13.30 -2.02
C SER A 1064 -24.94 14.68 -1.77
N PHE A 1065 -23.83 15.03 -2.41
CA PHE A 1065 -23.24 16.37 -2.34
C PHE A 1065 -24.08 17.40 -3.11
N TYR A 1066 -24.55 17.04 -4.30
CA TYR A 1066 -25.46 17.86 -5.11
C TYR A 1066 -26.74 18.18 -4.33
N ASP A 1067 -27.33 17.19 -3.66
CA ASP A 1067 -28.50 17.38 -2.79
C ASP A 1067 -28.24 18.41 -1.69
N GLN A 1068 -27.05 18.44 -1.07
CA GLN A 1068 -26.72 19.45 -0.06
C GLN A 1068 -26.60 20.85 -0.68
N VAL A 1069 -25.75 21.02 -1.70
CA VAL A 1069 -25.39 22.35 -2.22
C VAL A 1069 -26.52 23.02 -3.00
N PHE A 1070 -27.38 22.26 -3.67
CA PHE A 1070 -28.52 22.82 -4.42
C PHE A 1070 -29.80 22.98 -3.58
N SER A 1071 -29.92 22.32 -2.41
CA SER A 1071 -31.06 22.50 -1.48
C SER A 1071 -30.80 23.54 -0.40
N THR A 1072 -29.55 23.78 -0.01
CA THR A 1072 -29.18 24.60 1.15
C THR A 1072 -28.28 25.77 0.75
N PRO A 1073 -28.85 26.91 0.30
CA PRO A 1073 -28.08 28.09 -0.11
C PRO A 1073 -27.16 28.61 1.01
N GLY A 1074 -25.88 28.79 0.71
CA GLY A 1074 -24.89 29.27 1.68
C GLY A 1074 -24.41 28.22 2.69
N ILE A 1075 -24.56 26.92 2.40
CA ILE A 1075 -23.91 25.85 3.16
C ILE A 1075 -22.38 26.01 3.12
N ARG A 1076 -21.69 25.67 4.22
CA ARG A 1076 -20.22 25.59 4.26
C ARG A 1076 -19.77 24.32 3.54
N LEU A 1077 -18.70 24.38 2.75
CA LEU A 1077 -18.26 23.26 1.91
C LEU A 1077 -18.00 21.99 2.71
N GLY A 1078 -17.41 22.12 3.91
CA GLY A 1078 -17.17 20.99 4.81
C GLY A 1078 -18.45 20.32 5.30
N ASP A 1079 -19.51 21.07 5.60
CA ASP A 1079 -20.81 20.49 6.01
C ASP A 1079 -21.42 19.67 4.87
N ALA A 1080 -21.36 20.18 3.63
CA ALA A 1080 -21.83 19.47 2.45
C ALA A 1080 -21.03 18.18 2.19
N VAL A 1081 -19.69 18.24 2.28
CA VAL A 1081 -18.78 17.08 2.17
C VAL A 1081 -19.07 16.03 3.26
N ARG A 1082 -19.20 16.45 4.51
CA ARG A 1082 -19.46 15.54 5.64
C ARG A 1082 -20.83 14.87 5.53
N ALA A 1083 -21.87 15.62 5.18
CA ALA A 1083 -23.21 15.08 4.97
C ALA A 1083 -23.24 14.10 3.79
N ALA A 1084 -22.52 14.41 2.70
CA ALA A 1084 -22.38 13.51 1.56
C ALA A 1084 -21.68 12.19 1.94
N LYS A 1085 -20.55 12.23 2.65
CA LYS A 1085 -19.88 11.02 3.17
C LYS A 1085 -20.78 10.18 4.09
N THR A 1086 -21.60 10.83 4.93
CA THR A 1086 -22.50 10.15 5.88
C THR A 1086 -23.53 9.24 5.17
N ASN A 1087 -23.87 9.51 3.92
CA ASN A 1087 -24.83 8.72 3.13
C ASN A 1087 -24.19 7.60 2.29
N VAL A 1088 -22.86 7.47 2.30
CA VAL A 1088 -22.12 6.45 1.54
C VAL A 1088 -21.88 5.21 2.42
N THR A 1089 -22.18 4.01 1.91
CA THR A 1089 -21.92 2.76 2.65
C THR A 1089 -20.48 2.30 2.55
N ASP A 1090 -19.87 2.46 1.37
CA ASP A 1090 -18.47 2.18 1.07
C ASP A 1090 -17.52 2.82 2.13
N PRO A 1091 -16.66 2.03 2.80
CA PRO A 1091 -15.77 2.55 3.84
C PRO A 1091 -14.54 3.27 3.26
N ASP A 1092 -14.10 2.93 2.05
CA ASP A 1092 -12.91 3.50 1.42
C ASP A 1092 -13.27 4.86 0.83
N VAL A 1093 -14.40 4.97 0.10
CA VAL A 1093 -14.93 6.26 -0.39
C VAL A 1093 -15.16 7.25 0.77
N ARG A 1094 -15.62 6.79 1.94
CA ARG A 1094 -15.72 7.67 3.10
C ARG A 1094 -14.35 8.12 3.62
N ARG A 1095 -13.38 7.21 3.73
CA ARG A 1095 -12.10 7.46 4.44
C ARG A 1095 -11.02 8.12 3.59
N THR A 1096 -10.90 7.80 2.30
CA THR A 1096 -9.78 8.24 1.44
C THR A 1096 -10.02 9.54 0.69
N TRP A 1097 -11.21 10.14 0.80
CA TRP A 1097 -11.58 11.34 0.03
C TRP A 1097 -11.24 12.64 0.77
N ILE A 1098 -10.21 13.34 0.29
CA ILE A 1098 -9.58 14.49 0.95
C ILE A 1098 -10.13 15.80 0.37
N LEU A 1099 -10.61 16.69 1.24
CA LEU A 1099 -11.00 18.05 0.87
C LEU A 1099 -9.76 18.96 0.84
N PHE A 1100 -9.19 19.17 -0.34
CA PHE A 1100 -8.12 20.14 -0.58
C PHE A 1100 -8.69 21.55 -0.64
N GLY A 1101 -8.93 22.16 0.52
CA GLY A 1101 -9.42 23.52 0.66
C GLY A 1101 -9.86 23.84 2.09
N ASP A 1102 -10.43 25.02 2.28
CA ASP A 1102 -11.00 25.45 3.56
C ASP A 1102 -12.44 24.90 3.72
N PRO A 1103 -12.73 24.04 4.73
CA PRO A 1103 -14.07 23.51 4.96
C PRO A 1103 -15.09 24.60 5.34
N THR A 1104 -14.63 25.78 5.76
CA THR A 1104 -15.48 26.95 6.05
C THR A 1104 -15.72 27.86 4.86
N MET A 1105 -15.23 27.55 3.66
CA MET A 1105 -15.64 28.25 2.43
C MET A 1105 -17.15 28.11 2.20
N LEU A 1106 -17.81 29.16 1.73
CA LEU A 1106 -19.25 29.12 1.40
C LEU A 1106 -19.46 28.62 -0.02
N VAL A 1107 -20.34 27.63 -0.19
CA VAL A 1107 -20.89 27.28 -1.52
C VAL A 1107 -22.00 28.28 -1.85
N ARG A 1108 -22.05 28.76 -3.12
CA ARG A 1108 -22.84 29.92 -3.56
C ARG A 1108 -23.59 29.61 -4.87
#